data_AF-A0A0Q9L873-F1
#
_entry.id   AF-A0A0Q9L873-F1
#
_cell.length_a   1.000
_cell.length_b   1.000
_cell.length_c   1.000
_cell.angle_alpha   90.00
_cell.angle_beta   90.00
_cell.angle_gamma   90.00
#
_symmetry.space_group_name_H-M   'P 1'
#
loop_
_entity.id
_entity.type
_entity.pdbx_description
1 polymer ?
#
loop_
_entity_poly.entity_id
_entity_poly.type
_entity_poly.pdbx_seq_one_letter_code
_entity_poly.pdbx_strand_id
1 'polypeptide(L)'
;MKRSVFLFWLYSNLTILCIPIVITMLVLFQSQHLLSSEVIRSNKALLNQVKQSLDNQFKDIKRMGLQLSLDPKVIKYVNQADFNNSQVKIDTLDLITSLRSYAASNGDINDLYVYMKKGHFGVTTSTMNQDELLFQLLHAGNKGITMKQWSDSMEKIYYGNFLQFADDDMVYMQSLPIQNASEAPATLVVMLNAERLKAAISNIQIAQAGSVLILDSTNKLLMTAGESDHVSDIDFKQIRSAEGSFSQKWGKEEVTVSYVSSVENEWKYVSIVPTKIYSAKVSQLRSWIYAGLFLCIFVGGPMSIWLTRRHYMPIRRMVDLVSPKVKSNLEGIGNEFSLLQSFMSENEALQVTANRTIQKQQDVLRSHFLARLLKGRVESGSALAQSMESFDLRFETNRFAVLLFHIGDYEALFADSGSRDAESKLQYVYYIVTNITEELIGRKHTVFTTEVDGMIAFLVNIQNDDEVRTKQELIEIAQEAQTIIQGKFYIQLTIGISDIHPLLTGIPHGFDEALEALEYKFVIGPSQIIPFDRIKRPKNELYYPLDMERQLINHIRTGQYEEAMEAVSELIVTNVSDGTLSLQLGKLLMFELIGTILKAIEHLDQGPNELAVEKHALIKQLTQCESFVEIEDEIYKFLKTVCDYVDSKKKSHNTNLKDQVLSYIDEHLADMDLSLTSLSLKFEVNAPYLSRFIKEQSGETFIDYVNKQRVQLAKQLMTETDDTITDITQKVGFSNSNTFIRVFKRYEGITPGQFRKGE
;
A
#
# COMPACT_ATOMS: atom_id res chain seq x y z
N MET A 1 -15.47 9.53 -18.03
CA MET A 1 -14.83 9.07 -19.28
C MET A 1 -13.48 8.46 -18.94
N LYS A 2 -13.30 7.16 -19.17
CA LYS A 2 -12.01 6.47 -19.00
C LYS A 2 -11.00 7.09 -19.98
N ARG A 3 -10.08 7.93 -19.49
CA ARG A 3 -8.97 8.43 -20.31
C ARG A 3 -7.93 7.32 -20.38
N SER A 4 -8.01 6.50 -21.43
CA SER A 4 -6.95 5.53 -21.72
C SER A 4 -5.60 6.25 -21.79
N VAL A 5 -4.57 5.65 -21.20
CA VAL A 5 -3.18 6.14 -21.29
C VAL A 5 -2.77 6.39 -22.75
N PHE A 6 -3.35 5.66 -23.71
CA PHE A 6 -3.17 5.90 -25.14
C PHE A 6 -3.56 7.32 -25.56
N LEU A 7 -4.73 7.82 -25.11
CA LEU A 7 -5.18 9.17 -25.44
C LEU A 7 -4.27 10.22 -24.83
N PHE A 8 -3.82 10.02 -23.59
CA PHE A 8 -2.89 10.93 -22.94
C PHE A 8 -1.57 11.07 -23.73
N TRP A 9 -1.00 9.94 -24.16
CA TRP A 9 0.24 9.94 -24.94
C TRP A 9 0.04 10.49 -26.35
N LEU A 10 -1.10 10.21 -26.98
CA LEU A 10 -1.44 10.80 -28.28
C LEU A 10 -1.53 12.33 -28.18
N TYR A 11 -2.22 12.85 -27.16
CA TYR A 11 -2.30 14.29 -26.93
C TYR A 11 -0.93 14.90 -26.66
N SER A 12 -0.09 14.27 -25.83
CA SER A 12 1.24 14.76 -25.55
C SER A 12 2.15 14.81 -26.79
N ASN A 13 2.09 13.79 -27.66
CA ASN A 13 2.88 13.78 -28.88
C ASN A 13 2.33 14.78 -29.92
N LEU A 14 1.01 15.00 -29.96
CA LEU A 14 0.40 16.04 -30.79
C LEU A 14 0.74 17.45 -30.31
N THR A 15 0.80 17.71 -29.00
CA THR A 15 1.25 19.01 -28.48
C THR A 15 2.71 19.28 -28.79
N ILE A 16 3.58 18.25 -28.75
CA ILE A 16 4.97 18.38 -29.21
C ILE A 16 5.01 18.75 -30.71
N LEU A 17 4.13 18.19 -31.53
CA LEU A 17 4.01 18.53 -32.96
C LEU A 17 3.56 19.98 -33.19
N CYS A 18 2.81 20.58 -32.26
CA CYS A 18 2.40 21.98 -32.36
C CYS A 18 3.58 22.96 -32.24
N ILE A 19 4.65 22.60 -31.53
CA ILE A 19 5.83 23.49 -31.33
C ILE A 19 6.47 23.91 -32.66
N PRO A 20 6.90 23.00 -33.56
CA PRO A 20 7.47 23.39 -34.84
C PRO A 20 6.46 24.11 -35.75
N ILE A 21 5.16 23.80 -35.63
CA ILE A 21 4.10 24.51 -36.37
C ILE A 21 3.99 25.97 -35.91
N VAL A 22 4.01 26.21 -34.60
CA VAL A 22 3.98 27.57 -34.03
C VAL A 22 5.26 28.33 -34.40
N ILE A 23 6.43 27.68 -34.33
CA ILE A 23 7.71 28.29 -34.72
C ILE A 23 7.70 28.67 -36.21
N THR A 24 7.29 27.76 -37.10
CA THR A 24 7.21 28.05 -38.54
C THR A 24 6.21 29.18 -38.83
N MET A 25 5.08 29.23 -38.12
CA MET A 25 4.10 30.32 -38.22
C MET A 25 4.67 31.66 -37.73
N LEU A 26 5.42 31.66 -36.62
CA LEU A 26 6.08 32.86 -36.10
C LEU A 26 7.15 33.36 -37.06
N VAL A 27 7.96 32.46 -37.62
CA VAL A 27 8.96 32.79 -38.65
C VAL A 27 8.31 33.41 -39.88
N LEU A 28 7.15 32.91 -40.33
CA LEU A 28 6.39 33.52 -41.44
C LEU A 28 6.00 34.97 -41.14
N PHE A 29 5.44 35.21 -39.94
CA PHE A 29 5.01 36.54 -39.54
C PHE A 29 6.20 37.50 -39.42
N GLN A 30 7.27 37.06 -38.76
CA GLN A 30 8.47 37.87 -38.55
C GLN A 30 9.20 38.18 -39.87
N SER A 31 9.31 37.19 -40.77
CA SER A 31 9.93 37.36 -42.08
C SER A 31 9.22 38.42 -42.91
N GLN A 32 7.88 38.41 -42.93
CA GLN A 32 7.09 39.39 -43.67
C GLN A 32 7.30 40.82 -43.14
N HIS A 33 7.38 40.99 -41.81
CA HIS A 33 7.62 42.29 -41.21
C HIS A 33 9.05 42.82 -41.44
N LEU A 34 10.06 41.95 -41.28
CA LEU A 34 11.47 42.28 -41.51
C LEU A 34 11.73 42.69 -42.96
N LEU A 35 11.18 41.95 -43.94
CA LEU A 35 11.34 42.27 -45.36
C LEU A 35 10.71 43.62 -45.74
N SER A 36 9.49 43.91 -45.27
CA SER A 36 8.81 45.18 -45.58
C SER A 36 9.57 46.38 -45.01
N SER A 37 10.07 46.26 -43.78
CA SER A 37 10.83 47.34 -43.13
C SER A 37 12.21 47.54 -43.74
N GLU A 38 12.88 46.46 -44.16
CA GLU A 38 14.17 46.53 -44.85
C GLU A 38 14.05 47.19 -46.23
N VAL A 39 12.99 46.90 -46.98
CA VAL A 39 12.72 47.56 -48.28
C VAL A 39 12.50 49.06 -48.10
N ILE A 40 11.69 49.47 -47.12
CA ILE A 40 11.46 50.90 -46.84
C ILE A 40 12.77 51.60 -46.46
N ARG A 41 13.58 50.98 -45.58
CA ARG A 41 14.88 51.50 -45.15
C ARG A 41 15.85 51.64 -46.33
N SER A 42 15.96 50.61 -47.16
CA SER A 42 16.81 50.59 -48.34
C SER A 42 16.40 51.68 -49.35
N ASN A 43 15.10 51.78 -49.67
CA ASN A 43 14.56 52.81 -50.57
C ASN A 43 14.84 54.22 -50.05
N LYS A 44 14.68 54.45 -48.74
CA LYS A 44 14.97 55.73 -48.11
C LYS A 44 16.45 56.11 -48.19
N ALA A 45 17.36 55.15 -47.97
CA ALA A 45 18.80 55.38 -48.09
C ALA A 45 19.18 55.79 -49.52
N LEU A 46 18.61 55.09 -50.51
CA LEU A 46 18.81 55.39 -51.92
C LEU A 46 18.20 56.74 -52.33
N LEU A 47 16.99 57.08 -51.87
CA LEU A 47 16.40 58.41 -52.11
C LEU A 47 17.26 59.54 -51.52
N ASN A 48 17.86 59.34 -50.35
CA ASN A 48 18.80 60.31 -49.81
C ASN A 48 20.06 60.47 -50.67
N GLN A 49 20.54 59.39 -51.29
CA GLN A 49 21.65 59.44 -52.25
C GLN A 49 21.27 60.20 -53.52
N VAL A 50 20.07 59.95 -54.09
CA VAL A 50 19.53 60.71 -55.23
C VAL A 50 19.47 62.19 -54.89
N LYS A 51 18.82 62.52 -53.77
CA LYS A 51 18.68 63.87 -53.26
C LYS A 51 20.03 64.57 -53.14
N GLN A 52 21.00 63.93 -52.50
CA GLN A 52 22.33 64.52 -52.29
C GLN A 52 23.06 64.77 -53.62
N SER A 53 22.96 63.85 -54.58
CA SER A 53 23.56 64.00 -55.91
C SER A 53 22.96 65.18 -56.67
N LEU A 54 21.63 65.27 -56.73
CA LEU A 54 20.92 66.33 -57.45
C LEU A 54 21.04 67.69 -56.76
N ASP A 55 20.95 67.74 -55.42
CA ASP A 55 21.17 68.95 -54.65
C ASP A 55 22.57 69.53 -54.90
N ASN A 56 23.60 68.68 -55.04
CA ASN A 56 24.95 69.12 -55.39
C ASN A 56 25.01 69.69 -56.81
N GLN A 57 24.42 69.02 -57.80
CA GLN A 57 24.35 69.53 -59.17
C GLN A 57 23.65 70.90 -59.24
N PHE A 58 22.51 71.05 -58.56
CA PHE A 58 21.79 72.33 -58.51
C PHE A 58 22.57 73.43 -57.79
N LYS A 59 23.32 73.08 -56.73
CA LYS A 59 24.24 74.03 -56.07
C LYS A 59 25.33 74.49 -57.02
N ASP A 60 25.90 73.59 -57.82
CA ASP A 60 26.96 73.94 -58.77
C ASP A 60 26.43 74.82 -59.91
N ILE A 61 25.22 74.57 -60.41
CA ILE A 61 24.53 75.46 -61.37
C ILE A 61 24.27 76.85 -60.76
N LYS A 62 23.74 76.91 -59.53
CA LYS A 62 23.53 78.18 -58.81
C LYS A 62 24.84 78.97 -58.66
N ARG A 63 25.92 78.30 -58.24
CA ARG A 63 27.25 78.92 -58.10
C ARG A 63 27.78 79.45 -59.43
N MET A 64 27.64 78.67 -60.49
CA MET A 64 28.05 79.10 -61.84
C MET A 64 27.22 80.29 -62.32
N GLY A 65 25.89 80.26 -62.16
CA GLY A 65 25.02 81.39 -62.49
C GLY A 65 25.41 82.66 -61.74
N LEU A 66 25.76 82.54 -60.45
CA LEU A 66 26.30 83.64 -59.64
C LEU A 66 27.66 84.12 -60.16
N GLN A 67 28.60 83.22 -60.46
CA GLN A 67 29.91 83.58 -61.02
C GLN A 67 29.78 84.33 -62.35
N LEU A 68 28.91 83.84 -63.24
CA LEU A 68 28.64 84.45 -64.54
C LEU A 68 27.99 85.82 -64.39
N SER A 69 27.08 85.97 -63.42
CA SER A 69 26.46 87.27 -63.13
C SER A 69 27.44 88.34 -62.59
N LEU A 70 28.57 87.90 -62.04
CA LEU A 70 29.63 88.74 -61.51
C LEU A 70 30.80 88.89 -62.50
N ASP A 71 30.78 88.19 -63.64
CA ASP A 71 31.82 88.28 -64.65
C ASP A 71 31.86 89.72 -65.22
N PRO A 72 33.01 90.43 -65.14
CA PRO A 72 33.14 91.79 -65.65
C PRO A 72 32.75 91.92 -67.12
N LYS A 73 32.96 90.89 -67.95
CA LYS A 73 32.57 90.90 -69.37
C LYS A 73 31.05 90.89 -69.53
N VAL A 74 30.37 90.07 -68.72
CA VAL A 74 28.91 89.97 -68.71
C VAL A 74 28.29 91.26 -68.19
N ILE A 75 28.78 91.79 -67.07
CA ILE A 75 28.30 93.06 -66.50
C ILE A 75 28.53 94.22 -67.48
N LYS A 76 29.72 94.29 -68.10
CA LYS A 76 30.04 95.31 -69.11
C LYS A 76 29.06 95.26 -70.27
N TYR A 77 28.72 94.07 -70.77
CA TYR A 77 27.78 93.88 -71.87
C TYR A 77 26.35 94.27 -71.48
N VAL A 78 25.87 93.77 -70.33
CA VAL A 78 24.50 93.96 -69.85
C VAL A 78 24.17 95.42 -69.55
N ASN A 79 25.15 96.21 -69.07
CA ASN A 79 24.96 97.62 -68.74
C ASN A 79 25.06 98.58 -69.95
N GLN A 80 25.22 98.08 -71.17
CA GLN A 80 25.26 98.93 -72.36
C GLN A 80 23.88 99.51 -72.70
N ALA A 81 23.86 100.78 -73.10
CA ALA A 81 22.64 101.51 -73.42
C ALA A 81 22.27 101.51 -74.92
N ASP A 82 23.23 101.25 -75.82
CA ASP A 82 23.01 101.23 -77.28
C ASP A 82 23.73 100.04 -77.93
N PHE A 83 22.95 99.11 -78.48
CA PHE A 83 23.42 97.87 -79.08
C PHE A 83 23.68 97.99 -80.60
N ASN A 84 23.51 99.19 -81.19
CA ASN A 84 23.75 99.43 -82.63
C ASN A 84 25.19 99.86 -82.96
N ASN A 85 26.05 100.04 -81.97
CA ASN A 85 27.44 100.48 -82.15
C ASN A 85 28.34 99.31 -82.63
N SER A 86 29.29 99.59 -83.53
CA SER A 86 30.30 98.63 -83.99
C SER A 86 31.10 97.96 -82.86
N GLN A 87 31.29 98.65 -81.72
CA GLN A 87 31.96 98.10 -80.54
C GLN A 87 31.18 96.94 -79.88
N VAL A 88 29.84 96.96 -79.99
CA VAL A 88 28.94 95.95 -79.41
C VAL A 88 29.16 94.59 -80.07
N LYS A 89 29.54 94.55 -81.35
CA LYS A 89 29.87 93.30 -82.04
C LYS A 89 31.06 92.59 -81.41
N ILE A 90 32.06 93.34 -80.95
CA ILE A 90 33.24 92.80 -80.26
C ILE A 90 32.84 92.34 -78.85
N ASP A 91 32.10 93.16 -78.11
CA ASP A 91 31.64 92.80 -76.76
C ASP A 91 30.67 91.59 -76.78
N THR A 92 29.90 91.41 -77.86
CA THR A 92 29.05 90.21 -78.08
C THR A 92 29.90 88.95 -78.25
N LEU A 93 31.03 89.02 -78.98
CA LEU A 93 31.95 87.88 -79.12
C LEU A 93 32.63 87.53 -77.79
N ASP A 94 32.96 88.54 -76.98
CA ASP A 94 33.49 88.35 -75.63
C ASP A 94 32.46 87.66 -74.72
N LEU A 95 31.20 88.08 -74.76
CA LEU A 95 30.11 87.43 -74.03
C LEU A 95 29.92 85.99 -74.49
N ILE A 96 29.81 85.75 -75.80
CA ILE A 96 29.69 84.39 -76.38
C ILE A 96 30.82 83.48 -75.89
N THR A 97 32.06 84.00 -75.83
CA THR A 97 33.23 83.24 -75.36
C THR A 97 33.13 82.93 -73.87
N SER A 98 32.73 83.91 -73.03
CA SER A 98 32.45 83.67 -71.60
C SER A 98 31.36 82.60 -71.44
N LEU A 99 30.20 82.75 -72.08
CA LEU A 99 29.10 81.78 -72.00
C LEU A 99 29.56 80.37 -72.41
N ARG A 100 30.30 80.25 -73.52
CA ARG A 100 30.82 78.96 -74.00
C ARG A 100 31.77 78.31 -73.00
N SER A 101 32.63 79.08 -72.33
CA SER A 101 33.57 78.56 -71.33
C SER A 101 32.87 77.98 -70.09
N TYR A 102 31.79 78.61 -69.64
CA TYR A 102 30.97 78.12 -68.51
C TYR A 102 30.09 76.94 -68.91
N ALA A 103 29.54 76.94 -70.12
CA ALA A 103 28.79 75.80 -70.65
C ALA A 103 29.69 74.57 -70.83
N ALA A 104 30.92 74.74 -71.33
CA ALA A 104 31.86 73.64 -71.53
C ALA A 104 32.38 73.01 -70.23
N SER A 105 32.41 73.77 -69.12
CA SER A 105 32.86 73.27 -67.82
C SER A 105 31.78 72.48 -67.06
N ASN A 106 30.53 72.52 -67.52
CA ASN A 106 29.40 71.86 -66.85
C ASN A 106 28.61 71.00 -67.83
N GLY A 107 28.83 69.68 -67.75
CA GLY A 107 28.17 68.72 -68.62
C GLY A 107 26.64 68.65 -68.46
N ASP A 108 26.07 69.21 -67.39
CA ASP A 108 24.62 69.12 -67.12
C ASP A 108 23.82 70.24 -67.79
N ILE A 109 24.48 71.15 -68.51
CA ILE A 109 23.85 72.22 -69.29
C ILE A 109 23.62 71.75 -70.72
N ASN A 110 22.39 71.93 -71.20
CA ASN A 110 22.05 71.79 -72.62
C ASN A 110 22.40 73.08 -73.38
N ASP A 111 21.87 74.21 -72.91
CA ASP A 111 22.09 75.54 -73.51
C ASP A 111 22.21 76.64 -72.46
N LEU A 112 22.88 77.72 -72.82
CA LEU A 112 23.13 78.87 -71.96
C LEU A 112 23.02 80.16 -72.76
N TYR A 113 22.23 81.11 -72.29
CA TYR A 113 22.07 82.40 -72.95
C TYR A 113 21.74 83.53 -72.00
N VAL A 114 22.04 84.75 -72.44
CA VAL A 114 21.64 86.00 -71.78
C VAL A 114 20.59 86.67 -72.65
N TYR A 115 19.40 86.85 -72.12
CA TYR A 115 18.30 87.56 -72.77
C TYR A 115 18.29 89.02 -72.35
N MET A 116 18.33 89.93 -73.32
CA MET A 116 18.26 91.38 -73.11
C MET A 116 16.80 91.83 -73.19
N LYS A 117 16.26 92.33 -72.06
CA LYS A 117 14.88 92.83 -71.99
C LYS A 117 14.71 94.08 -72.86
N LYS A 118 15.69 94.98 -72.79
CA LYS A 118 15.78 96.14 -73.69
C LYS A 118 16.29 95.68 -75.05
N GLY A 119 15.37 95.56 -76.01
CA GLY A 119 15.68 95.19 -77.40
C GLY A 119 15.23 93.79 -77.81
N HIS A 120 14.66 92.99 -76.90
CA HIS A 120 14.04 91.68 -77.19
C HIS A 120 14.93 90.72 -78.00
N PHE A 121 16.19 90.58 -77.60
CA PHE A 121 17.13 89.65 -78.22
C PHE A 121 17.91 88.87 -77.16
N GLY A 122 18.46 87.72 -77.53
CA GLY A 122 19.33 86.95 -76.65
C GLY A 122 20.63 86.53 -77.31
N VAL A 123 21.65 86.41 -76.48
CA VAL A 123 23.00 85.98 -76.85
C VAL A 123 23.24 84.59 -76.26
N THR A 124 23.39 83.60 -77.13
CA THR A 124 23.67 82.19 -76.77
C THR A 124 25.17 81.92 -76.75
N THR A 125 25.58 80.66 -76.56
CA THR A 125 26.98 80.21 -76.66
C THR A 125 27.59 80.28 -78.08
N SER A 126 26.77 80.62 -79.08
CA SER A 126 27.17 80.62 -80.50
C SER A 126 26.72 81.84 -81.29
N THR A 127 25.53 82.39 -81.00
CA THR A 127 24.85 83.37 -81.85
C THR A 127 24.06 84.41 -81.05
N MET A 128 23.73 85.53 -81.67
CA MET A 128 22.80 86.53 -81.16
C MET A 128 21.56 86.57 -82.05
N ASN A 129 20.38 86.36 -81.48
CA ASN A 129 19.12 86.29 -82.22
C ASN A 129 18.01 87.10 -81.53
N GLN A 130 17.08 87.65 -82.31
CA GLN A 130 15.84 88.25 -81.81
C GLN A 130 14.95 87.19 -81.17
N ASP A 131 14.07 87.60 -80.27
CA ASP A 131 13.18 86.75 -79.46
C ASP A 131 12.46 85.65 -80.23
N GLU A 132 11.87 85.93 -81.39
CA GLU A 132 11.13 84.94 -82.19
C GLU A 132 12.03 83.82 -82.71
N LEU A 133 13.17 84.17 -83.30
CA LEU A 133 14.14 83.19 -83.80
C LEU A 133 14.84 82.46 -82.65
N LEU A 134 15.14 83.16 -81.56
CA LEU A 134 15.73 82.57 -80.36
C LEU A 134 14.81 81.50 -79.75
N PHE A 135 13.52 81.81 -79.61
CA PHE A 135 12.51 80.87 -79.13
C PHE A 135 12.42 79.65 -80.06
N GLN A 136 12.38 79.87 -81.38
CA GLN A 136 12.36 78.77 -82.35
C GLN A 136 13.62 77.90 -82.27
N LEU A 137 14.80 78.47 -82.08
CA LEU A 137 16.05 77.70 -82.00
C LEU A 137 16.15 76.86 -80.72
N LEU A 138 15.78 77.42 -79.58
CA LEU A 138 15.93 76.77 -78.28
C LEU A 138 14.79 75.79 -77.95
N HIS A 139 13.60 76.01 -78.54
CA HIS A 139 12.40 75.23 -78.24
C HIS A 139 11.79 74.57 -79.49
N ALA A 140 12.55 74.45 -80.59
CA ALA A 140 12.14 73.71 -81.78
C ALA A 140 11.78 72.27 -81.44
N GLY A 141 10.48 71.94 -81.53
CA GLY A 141 9.96 70.60 -81.27
C GLY A 141 9.42 70.38 -79.85
N ASN A 142 9.53 71.36 -78.94
CA ASN A 142 8.96 71.25 -77.61
C ASN A 142 7.52 71.80 -77.56
N LYS A 143 6.55 70.96 -77.17
CA LYS A 143 5.11 71.29 -77.17
C LYS A 143 4.61 71.93 -75.87
N GLY A 144 5.47 72.11 -74.86
CA GLY A 144 5.02 72.48 -73.51
C GLY A 144 4.96 73.98 -73.19
N ILE A 145 5.65 74.85 -73.95
CA ILE A 145 5.65 76.30 -73.70
C ILE A 145 5.25 77.09 -74.94
N THR A 146 4.40 78.10 -74.76
CA THR A 146 4.07 79.07 -75.83
C THR A 146 5.06 80.22 -75.82
N MET A 147 5.33 80.80 -77.00
CA MET A 147 6.21 81.98 -77.13
C MET A 147 5.80 83.11 -76.17
N LYS A 148 4.49 83.32 -75.97
CA LYS A 148 3.97 84.32 -75.03
C LYS A 148 4.35 83.99 -73.58
N GLN A 149 4.15 82.76 -73.13
CA GLN A 149 4.52 82.34 -71.77
C GLN A 149 6.04 82.43 -71.53
N TRP A 150 6.84 82.11 -72.54
CA TRP A 150 8.29 82.24 -72.49
C TRP A 150 8.72 83.71 -72.39
N SER A 151 8.17 84.58 -73.25
CA SER A 151 8.43 86.02 -73.24
C SER A 151 8.00 86.67 -71.91
N ASP A 152 6.79 86.36 -71.42
CA ASP A 152 6.30 86.80 -70.12
C ASP A 152 7.21 86.32 -68.97
N SER A 153 7.86 85.16 -69.13
CA SER A 153 8.81 84.65 -68.15
C SER A 153 10.14 85.41 -68.19
N MET A 154 10.61 85.87 -69.35
CA MET A 154 11.86 86.63 -69.45
C MET A 154 11.79 88.02 -68.81
N GLU A 155 10.60 88.63 -68.78
CA GLU A 155 10.39 89.96 -68.19
C GLU A 155 10.38 89.96 -66.65
N LYS A 156 10.15 88.81 -66.02
CA LYS A 156 10.13 88.67 -64.55
C LYS A 156 11.51 88.84 -63.92
N ILE A 157 11.52 88.95 -62.59
CA ILE A 157 12.74 89.04 -61.77
C ILE A 157 13.01 87.68 -61.14
N TYR A 158 14.26 87.21 -61.25
CA TYR A 158 14.69 85.92 -60.70
C TYR A 158 15.96 86.07 -59.86
N TYR A 159 15.95 85.37 -58.72
CA TYR A 159 17.07 85.29 -57.77
C TYR A 159 17.59 83.85 -57.69
N GLY A 160 17.93 83.28 -58.85
CA GLY A 160 18.50 81.95 -58.95
C GLY A 160 17.44 80.85 -58.78
N ASN A 161 16.31 81.04 -59.46
CA ASN A 161 15.16 80.14 -59.41
C ASN A 161 15.30 79.06 -60.49
N PHE A 162 14.94 77.82 -60.13
CA PHE A 162 14.70 76.76 -61.08
C PHE A 162 13.22 76.76 -61.46
N LEU A 163 12.94 76.73 -62.76
CA LEU A 163 11.60 76.71 -63.32
C LEU A 163 11.48 75.60 -64.36
N GLN A 164 10.26 75.12 -64.55
CA GLN A 164 9.94 74.17 -65.61
C GLN A 164 9.20 74.92 -66.72
N PHE A 165 9.76 74.94 -67.92
CA PHE A 165 9.12 75.55 -69.09
C PHE A 165 8.19 74.57 -69.81
N ALA A 166 8.61 73.32 -69.97
CA ALA A 166 7.84 72.25 -70.59
C ALA A 166 8.10 70.92 -69.86
N ASP A 167 7.41 69.86 -70.25
CA ASP A 167 7.67 68.52 -69.72
C ASP A 167 9.16 68.20 -69.92
N ASP A 168 9.81 67.84 -68.82
CA ASP A 168 11.26 67.57 -68.68
C ASP A 168 12.24 68.75 -68.90
N ASP A 169 11.81 69.91 -69.43
CA ASP A 169 12.70 71.06 -69.63
C ASP A 169 12.77 71.96 -68.39
N MET A 170 13.83 71.76 -67.60
CA MET A 170 14.15 72.65 -66.47
C MET A 170 15.17 73.72 -66.85
N VAL A 171 14.88 74.93 -66.40
CA VAL A 171 15.73 76.10 -66.60
C VAL A 171 16.09 76.73 -65.28
N TYR A 172 17.32 77.22 -65.18
CA TYR A 172 17.75 78.11 -64.11
C TYR A 172 17.78 79.54 -64.64
N MET A 173 17.13 80.45 -63.94
CA MET A 173 17.02 81.85 -64.35
C MET A 173 17.56 82.80 -63.28
N GLN A 174 18.32 83.81 -63.72
CA GLN A 174 18.94 84.81 -62.85
C GLN A 174 18.91 86.19 -63.52
N SER A 175 18.33 87.18 -62.86
CA SER A 175 18.34 88.56 -63.37
C SER A 175 19.74 89.20 -63.24
N LEU A 176 20.14 89.95 -64.27
CA LEU A 176 21.46 90.59 -64.41
C LEU A 176 21.32 92.12 -64.59
N PRO A 177 22.11 92.94 -63.87
CA PRO A 177 23.05 92.56 -62.80
C PRO A 177 22.32 92.26 -61.48
N ILE A 178 22.90 91.39 -60.64
CA ILE A 178 22.30 90.97 -59.36
C ILE A 178 22.10 92.15 -58.39
N GLN A 179 22.99 93.16 -58.44
CA GLN A 179 22.98 94.27 -57.49
C GLN A 179 21.69 95.12 -57.57
N ASN A 180 21.08 95.24 -58.76
CA ASN A 180 19.85 96.00 -59.02
C ASN A 180 18.83 95.17 -59.80
N ALA A 181 18.44 94.02 -59.24
CA ALA A 181 17.56 93.05 -59.92
C ALA A 181 16.18 93.63 -60.34
N SER A 182 15.66 94.64 -59.62
CA SER A 182 14.36 95.27 -59.91
C SER A 182 14.29 96.01 -61.25
N GLU A 183 15.44 96.50 -61.74
CA GLU A 183 15.56 97.18 -63.04
C GLU A 183 16.55 96.45 -63.96
N ALA A 184 16.81 95.16 -63.69
CA ALA A 184 17.77 94.35 -64.42
C ALA A 184 17.46 94.35 -65.93
N PRO A 185 18.35 94.88 -66.80
CA PRO A 185 18.12 94.94 -68.24
C PRO A 185 18.27 93.58 -68.93
N ALA A 186 18.73 92.54 -68.23
CA ALA A 186 18.91 91.21 -68.79
C ALA A 186 18.57 90.06 -67.82
N THR A 187 18.34 88.88 -68.38
CA THR A 187 18.10 87.63 -67.67
C THR A 187 19.02 86.54 -68.21
N LEU A 188 19.86 85.96 -67.34
CA LEU A 188 20.60 84.75 -67.62
C LEU A 188 19.66 83.55 -67.57
N VAL A 189 19.73 82.69 -68.57
CA VAL A 189 18.97 81.46 -68.65
C VAL A 189 19.90 80.29 -68.94
N VAL A 190 19.90 79.31 -68.05
CA VAL A 190 20.63 78.05 -68.19
C VAL A 190 19.61 76.94 -68.39
N MET A 191 19.61 76.28 -69.54
CA MET A 191 18.77 75.13 -69.82
C MET A 191 19.48 73.86 -69.39
N LEU A 192 18.84 73.06 -68.54
CA LEU A 192 19.43 71.84 -67.99
C LEU A 192 19.17 70.65 -68.92
N ASN A 193 20.11 69.71 -68.96
CA ASN A 193 19.96 68.49 -69.74
C ASN A 193 19.09 67.48 -68.98
N ALA A 194 17.81 67.42 -69.35
CA ALA A 194 16.83 66.53 -68.74
C ALA A 194 17.22 65.05 -68.82
N GLU A 195 17.78 64.60 -69.95
CA GLU A 195 18.20 63.21 -70.16
C GLU A 195 19.36 62.83 -69.22
N ARG A 196 20.30 63.73 -68.96
CA ARG A 196 21.39 63.50 -67.99
C ARG A 196 20.88 63.48 -66.55
N LEU A 197 19.95 64.37 -66.20
CA LEU A 197 19.30 64.35 -64.88
C LEU A 197 18.50 63.07 -64.67
N LYS A 198 17.75 62.61 -65.68
CA LYS A 198 17.07 61.31 -65.67
C LYS A 198 18.05 60.15 -65.57
N ALA A 199 19.18 60.19 -66.31
CA ALA A 199 20.22 59.17 -66.25
C ALA A 199 20.87 59.06 -64.86
N ALA A 200 21.07 60.18 -64.18
CA ALA A 200 21.56 60.22 -62.80
C ALA A 200 20.61 59.50 -61.82
N ILE A 201 19.31 59.52 -62.11
CA ILE A 201 18.29 58.81 -61.32
C ILE A 201 18.13 57.35 -61.78
N SER A 202 18.19 57.08 -63.08
CA SER A 202 17.97 55.74 -63.65
C SER A 202 19.13 54.78 -63.39
N ASN A 203 20.34 55.30 -63.18
CA ASN A 203 21.51 54.51 -62.79
C ASN A 203 21.42 53.95 -61.35
N ILE A 204 20.40 54.35 -60.59
CA ILE A 204 20.15 53.86 -59.24
C ILE A 204 19.16 52.70 -59.32
N GLN A 205 19.46 51.59 -58.64
CA GLN A 205 18.72 50.31 -58.69
C GLN A 205 17.18 50.43 -58.51
N ILE A 206 16.69 51.53 -57.92
CA ILE A 206 15.25 51.79 -57.76
C ILE A 206 14.54 51.87 -59.12
N ALA A 207 15.12 52.52 -60.13
CA ALA A 207 14.46 52.69 -61.44
C ALA A 207 14.28 51.37 -62.21
N GLN A 208 15.02 50.31 -61.84
CA GLN A 208 14.88 48.97 -62.42
C GLN A 208 13.75 48.15 -61.77
N ALA A 209 13.24 48.59 -60.62
CA ALA A 209 12.25 47.89 -59.80
C ALA A 209 11.08 48.78 -59.36
N GLY A 210 10.96 49.99 -59.90
CA GLY A 210 9.98 51.00 -59.51
C GLY A 210 10.22 52.33 -60.24
N SER A 211 9.44 53.34 -59.91
CA SER A 211 9.54 54.68 -60.52
C SER A 211 9.99 55.71 -59.49
N VAL A 212 10.90 56.60 -59.88
CA VAL A 212 11.35 57.74 -59.06
C VAL A 212 10.80 59.02 -59.66
N LEU A 213 10.26 59.88 -58.80
CA LEU A 213 9.64 61.14 -59.18
C LEU A 213 10.23 62.28 -58.37
N ILE A 214 10.31 63.43 -59.01
CA ILE A 214 10.64 64.68 -58.34
C ILE A 214 9.39 65.54 -58.38
N LEU A 215 8.97 66.00 -57.21
CA LEU A 215 7.86 66.93 -57.04
C LEU A 215 8.38 68.27 -56.55
N ASP A 216 7.72 69.36 -56.92
CA ASP A 216 7.96 70.67 -56.32
C ASP A 216 7.39 70.79 -54.89
N SER A 217 7.54 71.95 -54.26
CA SER A 217 7.02 72.21 -52.92
C SER A 217 5.48 72.10 -52.83
N THR A 218 4.77 72.30 -53.96
CA THR A 218 3.30 72.20 -54.11
C THR A 218 2.80 70.80 -54.48
N ASN A 219 3.68 69.79 -54.52
CA ASN A 219 3.42 68.42 -54.98
C ASN A 219 3.12 68.29 -56.48
N LYS A 220 3.50 69.28 -57.30
CA LYS A 220 3.42 69.15 -58.76
C LYS A 220 4.60 68.33 -59.26
N LEU A 221 4.33 67.41 -60.18
CA LEU A 221 5.34 66.58 -60.82
C LEU A 221 6.27 67.42 -61.69
N LEU A 222 7.59 67.32 -61.43
CA LEU A 222 8.64 67.98 -62.21
C LEU A 222 9.29 66.99 -63.18
N MET A 223 9.67 65.81 -62.70
CA MET A 223 10.39 64.81 -63.49
C MET A 223 10.03 63.39 -63.04
N THR A 224 10.03 62.46 -63.99
CA THR A 224 9.86 61.02 -63.74
C THR A 224 11.01 60.24 -64.36
N ALA A 225 11.56 59.30 -63.61
CA ALA A 225 12.54 58.32 -64.07
C ALA A 225 12.01 56.90 -63.77
N GLY A 226 11.71 56.13 -64.81
CA GLY A 226 11.08 54.80 -64.74
C GLY A 226 9.81 54.72 -65.58
N GLU A 227 8.98 53.70 -65.33
CA GLU A 227 7.65 53.55 -65.96
C GLU A 227 6.76 54.75 -65.57
N SER A 228 6.30 55.50 -66.57
CA SER A 228 5.58 56.78 -66.41
C SER A 228 4.06 56.68 -66.62
N ASP A 229 3.55 55.51 -66.98
CA ASP A 229 2.10 55.31 -67.17
C ASP A 229 1.38 55.44 -65.81
N HIS A 230 0.38 56.33 -65.75
CA HIS A 230 -0.52 56.53 -64.59
C HIS A 230 0.09 57.13 -63.31
N VAL A 231 1.18 57.90 -63.39
CA VAL A 231 1.71 58.68 -62.25
C VAL A 231 0.67 59.65 -61.65
N SER A 232 -0.29 60.09 -62.46
CA SER A 232 -1.36 61.02 -62.12
C SER A 232 -2.33 60.53 -61.04
N ASP A 233 -2.38 59.21 -60.78
CA ASP A 233 -3.38 58.57 -59.90
C ASP A 233 -2.97 58.50 -58.42
N ILE A 234 -1.79 59.03 -58.07
CA ILE A 234 -1.22 58.93 -56.72
C ILE A 234 -1.47 60.21 -55.94
N ASP A 235 -1.94 60.05 -54.68
CA ASP A 235 -2.30 61.19 -53.84
C ASP A 235 -1.11 61.61 -52.99
N PHE A 236 -0.35 62.58 -53.49
CA PHE A 236 0.81 63.13 -52.79
C PHE A 236 0.43 64.01 -51.57
N LYS A 237 -0.85 64.23 -51.25
CA LYS A 237 -1.28 64.99 -50.06
C LYS A 237 -0.90 64.31 -48.73
N GLN A 238 -0.53 63.04 -48.75
CA GLN A 238 -0.07 62.29 -47.58
C GLN A 238 1.38 62.63 -47.18
N ILE A 239 2.12 63.35 -48.02
CA ILE A 239 3.49 63.81 -47.73
C ILE A 239 3.42 65.01 -46.78
N ARG A 240 3.58 64.76 -45.48
CA ARG A 240 3.48 65.77 -44.41
C ARG A 240 4.78 66.03 -43.66
N SER A 241 5.76 65.13 -43.77
CA SER A 241 7.07 65.23 -43.11
C SER A 241 8.20 65.43 -44.11
N ALA A 242 9.40 65.72 -43.61
CA ALA A 242 10.61 65.82 -44.44
C ALA A 242 11.02 64.46 -45.05
N GLU A 243 10.59 63.36 -44.45
CA GLU A 243 10.84 62.01 -44.94
C GLU A 243 9.77 61.05 -44.41
N GLY A 244 9.47 59.99 -45.14
CA GLY A 244 8.48 59.01 -44.73
C GLY A 244 8.17 57.98 -45.81
N SER A 245 7.23 57.09 -45.50
CA SER A 245 6.70 56.12 -46.46
C SER A 245 5.26 55.77 -46.11
N PHE A 246 4.44 55.49 -47.12
CA PHE A 246 3.08 54.99 -46.98
C PHE A 246 2.76 54.00 -48.10
N SER A 247 1.67 53.24 -47.95
CA SER A 247 1.19 52.35 -49.00
C SER A 247 -0.10 52.91 -49.60
N GLN A 248 -0.22 52.85 -50.92
CA GLN A 248 -1.39 53.30 -51.67
C GLN A 248 -1.67 52.30 -52.79
N LYS A 249 -2.88 52.30 -53.34
CA LYS A 249 -3.19 51.56 -54.57
C LYS A 249 -2.81 52.38 -55.81
N TRP A 250 -2.04 51.78 -56.70
CA TRP A 250 -1.71 52.27 -58.04
C TRP A 250 -2.39 51.35 -59.06
N GLY A 251 -3.52 51.80 -59.61
CA GLY A 251 -4.40 50.96 -60.44
C GLY A 251 -4.95 49.74 -59.67
N LYS A 252 -4.58 48.53 -60.11
CA LYS A 252 -4.95 47.26 -59.46
C LYS A 252 -3.92 46.78 -58.44
N GLU A 253 -2.79 47.47 -58.31
CA GLU A 253 -1.65 47.01 -57.52
C GLU A 253 -1.48 47.87 -56.27
N GLU A 254 -1.01 47.24 -55.20
CA GLU A 254 -0.58 47.97 -54.01
C GLU A 254 0.88 48.40 -54.22
N VAL A 255 1.19 49.65 -53.89
CA VAL A 255 2.52 50.24 -54.02
C VAL A 255 2.96 50.81 -52.68
N THR A 256 4.27 50.74 -52.43
CA THR A 256 4.91 51.48 -51.36
C THR A 256 5.50 52.77 -51.92
N VAL A 257 5.02 53.90 -51.40
CA VAL A 257 5.50 55.24 -51.74
C VAL A 257 6.45 55.69 -50.62
N SER A 258 7.72 55.88 -50.94
CA SER A 258 8.73 56.44 -50.03
C SER A 258 9.12 57.84 -50.50
N TYR A 259 9.37 58.76 -49.58
CA TYR A 259 9.72 60.13 -49.94
C TYR A 259 10.75 60.76 -49.03
N VAL A 260 11.54 61.69 -49.59
CA VAL A 260 12.49 62.55 -48.89
C VAL A 260 12.44 63.95 -49.51
N SER A 261 12.38 64.98 -48.68
CA SER A 261 12.38 66.39 -49.10
C SER A 261 13.80 66.98 -49.00
N SER A 262 14.14 67.85 -49.95
CA SER A 262 15.37 68.66 -49.92
C SER A 262 15.09 70.03 -49.30
N VAL A 263 16.06 70.49 -48.50
CA VAL A 263 16.04 71.82 -47.86
C VAL A 263 16.57 72.90 -48.83
N GLU A 264 17.28 72.50 -49.89
CA GLU A 264 18.03 73.42 -50.78
C GLU A 264 17.18 73.98 -51.92
N ASN A 265 16.20 73.21 -52.38
CA ASN A 265 15.30 73.57 -53.48
C ASN A 265 13.81 73.33 -53.15
N GLU A 266 13.49 72.88 -51.93
CA GLU A 266 12.14 72.51 -51.47
C GLU A 266 11.46 71.38 -52.27
N TRP A 267 12.22 70.67 -53.10
CA TRP A 267 11.69 69.56 -53.89
C TRP A 267 11.61 68.27 -53.09
N LYS A 268 10.68 67.42 -53.49
CA LYS A 268 10.39 66.14 -52.84
C LYS A 268 10.74 65.03 -53.80
N TYR A 269 11.65 64.16 -53.38
CA TYR A 269 12.07 62.97 -54.11
C TYR A 269 11.22 61.80 -53.63
N VAL A 270 10.47 61.20 -54.54
CA VAL A 270 9.50 60.15 -54.26
C VAL A 270 9.89 58.88 -55.03
N SER A 271 9.88 57.73 -54.35
CA SER A 271 10.03 56.41 -54.97
C SER A 271 8.74 55.64 -54.80
N ILE A 272 8.28 55.04 -55.90
CA ILE A 272 7.11 54.17 -55.94
C ILE A 272 7.58 52.78 -56.33
N VAL A 273 7.36 51.82 -55.44
CA VAL A 273 7.72 50.42 -55.69
C VAL A 273 6.48 49.54 -55.54
N PRO A 274 6.04 48.84 -56.60
CA PRO A 274 4.98 47.85 -56.51
C PRO A 274 5.25 46.77 -55.46
N THR A 275 4.26 46.51 -54.60
CA THR A 275 4.32 45.50 -53.54
C THR A 275 4.59 44.10 -54.09
N LYS A 276 4.18 43.85 -55.33
CA LYS A 276 4.42 42.58 -56.04
C LYS A 276 5.92 42.26 -56.18
N ILE A 277 6.77 43.27 -56.37
CA ILE A 277 8.18 43.08 -56.74
C ILE A 277 8.98 42.48 -55.58
N TYR A 278 8.74 42.91 -54.34
CA TYR A 278 9.32 42.23 -53.18
C TYR A 278 8.53 40.97 -52.80
N SER A 279 7.21 40.94 -52.98
CA SER A 279 6.41 39.73 -52.70
C SER A 279 6.83 38.52 -53.56
N ALA A 280 7.30 38.75 -54.79
CA ALA A 280 7.78 37.72 -55.70
C ALA A 280 9.03 37.01 -55.15
N LYS A 281 10.00 37.76 -54.59
CA LYS A 281 11.15 37.18 -53.89
C LYS A 281 10.74 36.40 -52.63
N VAL A 282 9.66 36.81 -51.97
CA VAL A 282 9.10 36.14 -50.78
C VAL A 282 8.33 34.86 -51.12
N SER A 283 7.78 34.74 -52.33
CA SER A 283 6.99 33.57 -52.75
C SER A 283 7.80 32.27 -52.72
N GLN A 284 9.07 32.31 -53.11
CA GLN A 284 9.98 31.16 -53.02
C GLN A 284 10.18 30.76 -51.56
N LEU A 285 10.44 31.74 -50.67
CA LEU A 285 10.62 31.51 -49.24
C LEU A 285 9.35 30.91 -48.60
N ARG A 286 8.17 31.39 -48.99
CA ARG A 286 6.87 30.83 -48.57
C ARG A 286 6.70 29.38 -49.03
N SER A 287 7.11 29.03 -50.24
CA SER A 287 7.03 27.64 -50.74
C SER A 287 7.85 26.67 -49.88
N TRP A 288 9.07 27.05 -49.49
CA TRP A 288 9.90 26.24 -48.58
C TRP A 288 9.26 26.08 -47.19
N ILE A 289 8.64 27.14 -46.68
CA ILE A 289 7.97 27.09 -45.37
C ILE A 289 6.70 26.24 -45.44
N TYR A 290 5.88 26.36 -46.48
CA TYR A 290 4.71 25.51 -46.67
C TYR A 290 5.10 24.04 -46.86
N ALA A 291 6.19 23.75 -47.56
CA ALA A 291 6.73 22.39 -47.67
C ALA A 291 7.16 21.85 -46.30
N GLY A 292 7.82 22.67 -45.46
CA GLY A 292 8.15 22.31 -44.08
C GLY A 292 6.93 22.01 -43.22
N LEU A 293 5.89 22.86 -43.31
CA LEU A 293 4.64 22.66 -42.58
C LEU A 293 3.89 21.40 -43.05
N PHE A 294 3.87 21.14 -44.35
CA PHE A 294 3.33 19.92 -44.94
C PHE A 294 4.08 18.69 -44.41
N LEU A 295 5.42 18.72 -44.40
CA LEU A 295 6.24 17.65 -43.87
C LEU A 295 5.96 17.39 -42.38
N CYS A 296 5.83 18.43 -41.56
CA CYS A 296 5.46 18.29 -40.15
C CYS A 296 4.11 17.58 -39.98
N ILE A 297 3.09 17.91 -40.76
CA ILE A 297 1.76 17.29 -40.63
C ILE A 297 1.75 15.85 -41.16
N PHE A 298 2.26 15.63 -42.38
CA PHE A 298 2.18 14.34 -43.07
C PHE A 298 3.20 13.31 -42.58
N VAL A 299 4.35 13.74 -42.06
CA VAL A 299 5.31 12.82 -41.44
C VAL A 299 5.08 12.77 -39.93
N GLY A 300 4.95 13.92 -39.28
CA GLY A 300 4.82 14.02 -37.83
C GLY A 300 3.51 13.45 -37.28
N GLY A 301 2.39 13.60 -37.99
CA GLY A 301 1.10 13.02 -37.59
C GLY A 301 1.14 11.48 -37.53
N PRO A 302 1.45 10.79 -38.64
CA PRO A 302 1.62 9.34 -38.65
C PRO A 302 2.71 8.84 -37.69
N MET A 303 3.83 9.55 -37.61
CA MET A 303 4.92 9.22 -36.67
C MET A 303 4.46 9.31 -35.21
N SER A 304 3.67 10.33 -34.86
CA SER A 304 3.08 10.50 -33.52
C SER A 304 2.13 9.34 -33.17
N ILE A 305 1.28 8.91 -34.11
CA ILE A 305 0.41 7.74 -33.93
C ILE A 305 1.25 6.46 -33.78
N TRP A 306 2.28 6.29 -34.60
CA TRP A 306 3.18 5.14 -34.54
C TRP A 306 3.95 5.06 -33.20
N LEU A 307 4.54 6.17 -32.75
CA LEU A 307 5.20 6.28 -31.44
C LEU A 307 4.23 5.95 -30.30
N THR A 308 3.03 6.54 -30.32
CA THR A 308 1.99 6.28 -29.31
C THR A 308 1.66 4.80 -29.26
N ARG A 309 1.49 4.14 -30.42
CA ARG A 309 1.25 2.69 -30.48
C ARG A 309 2.44 1.89 -29.96
N ARG A 310 3.66 2.22 -30.39
CA ARG A 310 4.90 1.52 -30.00
C ARG A 310 5.10 1.51 -28.49
N HIS A 311 4.83 2.62 -27.82
CA HIS A 311 5.00 2.72 -26.38
C HIS A 311 3.80 2.24 -25.55
N TYR A 312 2.58 2.31 -26.09
CA TYR A 312 1.38 1.81 -25.40
C TYR A 312 1.27 0.27 -25.44
N MET A 313 1.74 -0.38 -26.52
CA MET A 313 1.66 -1.84 -26.71
C MET A 313 2.24 -2.65 -25.55
N PRO A 314 3.45 -2.36 -25.03
CA PRO A 314 4.02 -3.07 -23.89
C PRO A 314 3.13 -3.01 -22.64
N ILE A 315 2.57 -1.82 -22.34
CA ILE A 315 1.68 -1.62 -21.18
C ILE A 315 0.40 -2.43 -21.36
N ARG A 316 -0.19 -2.41 -22.56
CA ARG A 316 -1.39 -3.21 -22.86
C ARG A 316 -1.12 -4.71 -22.73
N ARG A 317 0.02 -5.21 -23.23
CA ARG A 317 0.41 -6.62 -23.04
C ARG A 317 0.53 -6.98 -21.57
N MET A 318 1.10 -6.11 -20.74
CA MET A 318 1.17 -6.33 -19.29
C MET A 318 -0.21 -6.35 -18.64
N VAL A 319 -1.11 -5.44 -19.02
CA VAL A 319 -2.50 -5.46 -18.55
C VAL A 319 -3.23 -6.73 -19.02
N ASP A 320 -2.95 -7.23 -20.22
CA ASP A 320 -3.55 -8.45 -20.76
C ASP A 320 -3.07 -9.73 -20.09
N LEU A 321 -1.87 -9.72 -19.47
CA LEU A 321 -1.38 -10.81 -18.63
C LEU A 321 -2.09 -10.89 -17.27
N VAL A 322 -2.79 -9.83 -16.85
CA VAL A 322 -3.59 -9.85 -15.60
C VAL A 322 -4.84 -10.69 -15.81
N SER A 323 -5.07 -11.64 -14.89
CA SER A 323 -6.17 -12.60 -15.01
C SER A 323 -7.54 -11.92 -15.11
N PRO A 324 -8.50 -12.50 -15.86
CA PRO A 324 -9.84 -11.93 -16.01
C PRO A 324 -10.57 -11.74 -14.68
N LYS A 325 -10.31 -12.64 -13.71
CA LYS A 325 -10.91 -12.66 -12.37
C LYS A 325 -10.43 -11.49 -11.50
N VAL A 326 -9.18 -11.05 -11.70
CA VAL A 326 -8.61 -9.86 -11.04
C VAL A 326 -9.08 -8.59 -11.76
N LYS A 327 -9.16 -8.61 -13.10
CA LYS A 327 -9.76 -7.50 -13.88
C LYS A 327 -11.19 -7.19 -13.47
N SER A 328 -12.02 -8.19 -13.18
CA SER A 328 -13.41 -7.99 -12.74
C SER A 328 -13.51 -7.42 -11.33
N ASN A 329 -12.64 -7.86 -10.40
CA ASN A 329 -12.63 -7.35 -9.02
C ASN A 329 -12.13 -5.89 -8.94
N LEU A 330 -11.37 -5.43 -9.94
CA LEU A 330 -10.80 -4.09 -10.02
C LEU A 330 -11.56 -3.20 -11.03
N GLU A 331 -12.74 -3.62 -11.50
CA GLU A 331 -13.56 -2.80 -12.40
C GLU A 331 -13.98 -1.49 -11.73
N GLY A 332 -13.41 -0.38 -12.22
CA GLY A 332 -13.66 0.97 -11.71
C GLY A 332 -12.40 1.71 -11.24
N ILE A 333 -11.27 1.02 -11.08
CA ILE A 333 -10.03 1.61 -10.57
C ILE A 333 -9.21 2.24 -11.71
N GLY A 334 -9.52 3.50 -12.00
CA GLY A 334 -8.62 4.42 -12.71
C GLY A 334 -8.17 3.99 -14.11
N ASN A 335 -6.90 4.24 -14.42
CA ASN A 335 -6.27 4.01 -15.72
C ASN A 335 -5.44 2.70 -15.74
N GLU A 336 -4.85 2.36 -16.88
CA GLU A 336 -4.07 1.12 -17.04
C GLU A 336 -2.88 1.00 -16.07
N PHE A 337 -2.33 2.12 -15.59
CA PHE A 337 -1.25 2.14 -14.59
C PHE A 337 -1.76 1.85 -13.17
N SER A 338 -2.91 2.39 -12.76
CA SER A 338 -3.47 2.09 -11.44
C SER A 338 -3.82 0.62 -11.30
N LEU A 339 -4.30 -0.01 -12.37
CA LEU A 339 -4.58 -1.45 -12.40
C LEU A 339 -3.30 -2.29 -12.23
N LEU A 340 -2.20 -1.90 -12.88
CA LEU A 340 -0.90 -2.56 -12.70
C LEU A 340 -0.32 -2.33 -11.30
N GLN A 341 -0.48 -1.13 -10.74
CA GLN A 341 0.00 -0.82 -9.38
C GLN A 341 -0.74 -1.64 -8.32
N SER A 342 -2.06 -1.73 -8.40
CA SER A 342 -2.87 -2.58 -7.53
C SER A 342 -2.50 -4.05 -7.66
N PHE A 343 -2.30 -4.54 -8.89
CA PHE A 343 -1.82 -5.91 -9.14
C PHE A 343 -0.45 -6.16 -8.53
N MET A 344 0.50 -5.21 -8.65
CA MET A 344 1.84 -5.37 -8.05
C MET A 344 1.77 -5.41 -6.53
N SER A 345 1.00 -4.53 -5.89
CA SER A 345 0.84 -4.56 -4.43
C SER A 345 0.15 -5.83 -3.92
N GLU A 346 -0.82 -6.34 -4.68
CA GLU A 346 -1.50 -7.59 -4.35
C GLU A 346 -0.59 -8.80 -4.58
N ASN A 347 0.21 -8.80 -5.65
CA ASN A 347 1.16 -9.87 -5.97
C ASN A 347 2.35 -9.90 -5.01
N GLU A 348 2.86 -8.74 -4.58
CA GLU A 348 3.92 -8.67 -3.57
C GLU A 348 3.43 -9.19 -2.21
N ALA A 349 2.21 -8.80 -1.81
CA ALA A 349 1.56 -9.37 -0.63
C ALA A 349 1.37 -10.89 -0.78
N LEU A 350 0.93 -11.38 -1.94
CA LEU A 350 0.79 -12.81 -2.23
C LEU A 350 2.14 -13.54 -2.18
N GLN A 351 3.23 -12.99 -2.70
CA GLN A 351 4.56 -13.60 -2.64
C GLN A 351 5.11 -13.67 -1.21
N VAL A 352 4.98 -12.59 -0.43
CA VAL A 352 5.39 -12.59 0.98
C VAL A 352 4.57 -13.61 1.77
N THR A 353 3.27 -13.71 1.49
CA THR A 353 2.40 -14.70 2.14
C THR A 353 2.76 -16.12 1.72
N ALA A 354 3.00 -16.36 0.42
CA ALA A 354 3.39 -17.67 -0.10
C ALA A 354 4.73 -18.15 0.48
N ASN A 355 5.75 -17.28 0.54
CA ASN A 355 7.04 -17.64 1.16
C ASN A 355 6.91 -17.93 2.65
N ARG A 356 6.09 -17.16 3.38
CA ARG A 356 5.77 -17.46 4.79
C ARG A 356 5.03 -18.78 4.94
N THR A 357 4.12 -19.11 4.03
CA THR A 357 3.41 -20.40 4.02
C THR A 357 4.37 -21.56 3.73
N ILE A 358 5.30 -21.39 2.80
CA ILE A 358 6.30 -22.43 2.46
C ILE A 358 7.24 -22.70 3.65
N GLN A 359 7.77 -21.66 4.30
CA GLN A 359 8.59 -21.84 5.51
C GLN A 359 7.82 -22.53 6.64
N LYS A 360 6.60 -22.07 6.92
CA LYS A 360 5.73 -22.74 7.91
C LYS A 360 5.44 -24.20 7.55
N GLN A 361 5.29 -24.52 6.27
CA GLN A 361 5.11 -25.90 5.82
C GLN A 361 6.36 -26.75 6.05
N GLN A 362 7.56 -26.21 5.82
CA GLN A 362 8.81 -26.94 6.08
C GLN A 362 8.99 -27.27 7.56
N ASP A 363 8.75 -26.31 8.46
CA ASP A 363 8.87 -26.54 9.91
C ASP A 363 7.89 -27.60 10.41
N VAL A 364 6.63 -27.52 9.96
CA VAL A 364 5.58 -28.52 10.30
C VAL A 364 5.94 -29.90 9.76
N LEU A 365 6.44 -29.99 8.52
CA LEU A 365 6.85 -31.25 7.92
C LEU A 365 8.05 -31.87 8.66
N ARG A 366 9.02 -31.05 9.09
CA ARG A 366 10.16 -31.48 9.89
C ARG A 366 9.73 -32.03 11.27
N SER A 367 8.87 -31.32 12.00
CA SER A 367 8.33 -31.79 13.28
C SER A 367 7.55 -33.10 13.12
N HIS A 368 6.73 -33.20 12.08
CA HIS A 368 5.98 -34.42 11.77
C HIS A 368 6.90 -35.59 11.39
N PHE A 369 7.98 -35.34 10.65
CA PHE A 369 8.98 -36.36 10.34
C PHE A 369 9.71 -36.86 11.59
N LEU A 370 10.15 -35.96 12.48
CA LEU A 370 10.75 -36.31 13.77
C LEU A 370 9.81 -37.15 14.64
N ALA A 371 8.52 -36.78 14.71
CA ALA A 371 7.52 -37.56 15.44
C ALA A 371 7.35 -38.97 14.87
N ARG A 372 7.40 -39.12 13.54
CA ARG A 372 7.38 -40.44 12.88
C ARG A 372 8.67 -41.23 13.14
N LEU A 373 9.83 -40.57 13.18
CA LEU A 373 11.12 -41.18 13.49
C LEU A 373 11.13 -41.75 14.91
N LEU A 374 10.68 -40.96 15.88
CA LEU A 374 10.50 -41.39 17.27
C LEU A 374 9.54 -42.56 17.41
N LYS A 375 8.46 -42.62 16.62
CA LYS A 375 7.50 -43.74 16.65
C LYS A 375 7.90 -44.95 15.79
N GLY A 376 9.08 -44.93 15.16
CA GLY A 376 9.53 -46.00 14.26
C GLY A 376 8.68 -46.16 12.99
N ARG A 377 7.92 -45.14 12.58
CA ARG A 377 7.00 -45.16 11.42
C ARG A 377 7.64 -44.63 10.13
N VAL A 378 8.94 -44.78 9.98
CA VAL A 378 9.69 -44.26 8.83
C VAL A 378 10.23 -45.40 7.97
N GLU A 379 10.19 -45.21 6.65
CA GLU A 379 10.70 -46.18 5.67
C GLU A 379 12.23 -46.31 5.80
N SER A 380 12.76 -47.53 5.77
CA SER A 380 14.19 -47.79 5.92
C SER A 380 14.97 -47.57 4.61
N GLY A 381 16.26 -47.26 4.70
CA GLY A 381 17.18 -47.19 3.55
C GLY A 381 17.32 -45.79 2.94
N SER A 382 17.40 -45.70 1.61
CA SER A 382 17.72 -44.44 0.89
C SER A 382 16.64 -43.36 1.02
N ALA A 383 15.37 -43.74 1.22
CA ALA A 383 14.26 -42.81 1.43
C ALA A 383 14.38 -42.03 2.74
N LEU A 384 14.92 -42.67 3.79
CA LEU A 384 15.21 -42.04 5.08
C LEU A 384 16.31 -40.99 4.95
N ALA A 385 17.42 -41.34 4.28
CA ALA A 385 18.54 -40.44 4.06
C ALA A 385 18.13 -39.20 3.25
N GLN A 386 17.34 -39.39 2.19
CA GLN A 386 16.82 -38.29 1.36
C GLN A 386 15.87 -37.37 2.15
N SER A 387 15.03 -37.95 3.02
CA SER A 387 14.13 -37.17 3.88
C SER A 387 14.92 -36.38 4.93
N MET A 388 15.92 -37.00 5.57
CA MET A 388 16.80 -36.32 6.53
C MET A 388 17.57 -35.16 5.91
N GLU A 389 18.09 -35.33 4.68
CA GLU A 389 18.78 -34.27 3.94
C GLU A 389 17.83 -33.12 3.58
N SER A 390 16.58 -33.42 3.19
CA SER A 390 15.57 -32.41 2.87
C SER A 390 15.10 -31.56 4.06
N PHE A 391 15.25 -32.07 5.30
CA PHE A 391 14.86 -31.41 6.54
C PHE A 391 16.06 -30.90 7.37
N ASP A 392 17.27 -30.95 6.82
CA ASP A 392 18.55 -30.57 7.47
C ASP A 392 18.80 -31.26 8.82
N LEU A 393 18.40 -32.54 8.93
CA LEU A 393 18.66 -33.37 10.11
C LEU A 393 20.02 -34.06 9.97
N ARG A 394 21.05 -33.49 10.62
CA ARG A 394 22.42 -34.02 10.61
C ARG A 394 22.76 -34.62 11.96
N PHE A 395 22.98 -35.93 12.00
CA PHE A 395 23.48 -36.62 13.19
C PHE A 395 25.00 -36.73 13.09
N GLU A 396 25.69 -36.28 14.13
CA GLU A 396 27.15 -36.30 14.22
C GLU A 396 27.67 -37.65 14.73
N THR A 397 26.86 -38.38 15.48
CA THR A 397 27.17 -39.72 16.00
C THR A 397 26.01 -40.69 15.76
N ASN A 398 26.26 -41.98 15.97
CA ASN A 398 25.22 -43.02 15.93
C ASN A 398 24.56 -43.28 17.29
N ARG A 399 24.78 -42.42 18.29
CA ARG A 399 24.23 -42.60 19.64
C ARG A 399 23.09 -41.64 19.89
N PHE A 400 21.99 -42.19 20.40
CA PHE A 400 20.77 -41.45 20.61
C PHE A 400 20.20 -41.72 22.00
N ALA A 401 19.70 -40.68 22.64
CA ALA A 401 18.82 -40.79 23.81
C ALA A 401 17.60 -39.89 23.58
N VAL A 402 16.48 -40.24 24.21
CA VAL A 402 15.23 -39.48 24.15
C VAL A 402 14.89 -39.00 25.54
N LEU A 403 14.65 -37.70 25.67
CA LEU A 403 14.05 -37.10 26.85
C LEU A 403 12.61 -36.72 26.50
N LEU A 404 11.66 -37.21 27.27
CA LEU A 404 10.25 -36.91 27.07
C LEU A 404 9.76 -36.07 28.26
N PHE A 405 9.27 -34.86 27.97
CA PHE A 405 8.77 -33.94 28.97
C PHE A 405 7.24 -33.90 28.92
N HIS A 406 6.64 -34.25 30.05
CA HIS A 406 5.22 -34.06 30.31
C HIS A 406 5.03 -32.75 31.09
N ILE A 407 4.25 -31.83 30.52
CA ILE A 407 3.87 -30.57 31.16
C ILE A 407 2.71 -30.83 32.13
N GLY A 408 2.94 -30.58 33.42
CA GLY A 408 1.94 -30.65 34.48
C GLY A 408 1.20 -29.32 34.66
N ASP A 409 1.00 -28.90 35.91
CA ASP A 409 0.39 -27.60 36.22
C ASP A 409 1.30 -26.42 35.84
N TYR A 410 0.69 -25.40 35.22
CA TYR A 410 1.32 -24.14 34.82
C TYR A 410 0.40 -22.93 35.00
N GLU A 411 -0.71 -23.05 35.73
CA GLU A 411 -1.67 -21.96 35.88
C GLU A 411 -1.06 -20.73 36.55
N ALA A 412 -0.16 -20.94 37.52
CA ALA A 412 0.55 -19.89 38.24
C ALA A 412 1.35 -18.95 37.33
N LEU A 413 1.84 -19.42 36.18
CA LEU A 413 2.54 -18.58 35.19
C LEU A 413 1.64 -17.47 34.64
N PHE A 414 0.33 -17.72 34.55
CA PHE A 414 -0.63 -16.84 33.89
C PHE A 414 -1.58 -16.14 34.85
N ALA A 415 -1.32 -16.18 36.16
CA ALA A 415 -2.19 -15.64 37.20
C ALA A 415 -2.50 -14.13 37.02
N ASP A 416 -1.55 -13.34 36.52
CA ASP A 416 -1.68 -11.89 36.28
C ASP A 416 -2.05 -11.53 34.82
N SER A 417 -2.12 -12.51 33.92
CA SER A 417 -2.38 -12.26 32.50
C SER A 417 -3.86 -12.47 32.15
N GLY A 418 -4.51 -11.40 31.69
CA GLY A 418 -5.88 -11.42 31.19
C GLY A 418 -6.11 -12.45 30.07
N SER A 419 -7.38 -12.80 29.87
CA SER A 419 -7.96 -13.84 28.99
C SER A 419 -7.18 -14.15 27.68
N ARG A 420 -6.09 -14.89 27.78
CA ARG A 420 -5.59 -15.72 26.67
C ARG A 420 -6.35 -17.04 26.69
N ASP A 421 -6.73 -17.52 25.51
CA ASP A 421 -7.29 -18.85 25.34
C ASP A 421 -6.27 -19.92 25.76
N ALA A 422 -6.76 -21.10 26.14
CA ALA A 422 -5.93 -22.18 26.68
C ALA A 422 -4.85 -22.66 25.69
N GLU A 423 -5.15 -22.62 24.38
CA GLU A 423 -4.23 -23.05 23.33
C GLU A 423 -3.03 -22.10 23.20
N SER A 424 -3.28 -20.78 23.19
CA SER A 424 -2.21 -19.77 23.21
C SER A 424 -1.32 -19.84 24.45
N LYS A 425 -1.89 -20.16 25.63
CA LYS A 425 -1.11 -20.35 26.87
C LYS A 425 -0.20 -21.57 26.77
N LEU A 426 -0.75 -22.69 26.29
CA LEU A 426 -0.01 -23.93 26.13
C LEU A 426 1.15 -23.75 25.14
N GLN A 427 0.94 -23.11 23.99
CA GLN A 427 2.02 -22.81 23.03
C GLN A 427 3.16 -21.99 23.66
N TYR A 428 2.84 -21.07 24.56
CA TYR A 428 3.86 -20.28 25.27
C TYR A 428 4.67 -21.14 26.25
N VAL A 429 4.02 -22.08 26.94
CA VAL A 429 4.69 -23.07 27.79
C VAL A 429 5.60 -23.96 26.95
N TYR A 430 5.10 -24.50 25.83
CA TYR A 430 5.90 -25.28 24.88
C TYR A 430 7.15 -24.53 24.43
N TYR A 431 7.01 -23.24 24.10
CA TYR A 431 8.12 -22.39 23.69
C TYR A 431 9.16 -22.20 24.82
N ILE A 432 8.74 -21.94 26.06
CA ILE A 432 9.65 -21.79 27.20
C ILE A 432 10.43 -23.09 27.44
N VAL A 433 9.73 -24.21 27.53
CA VAL A 433 10.33 -25.52 27.83
C VAL A 433 11.29 -25.92 26.71
N THR A 434 10.89 -25.74 25.45
CA THR A 434 11.72 -26.06 24.28
C THR A 434 13.01 -25.25 24.28
N ASN A 435 12.94 -23.91 24.35
CA ASN A 435 14.15 -23.08 24.24
C ASN A 435 15.14 -23.30 25.38
N ILE A 436 14.65 -23.38 26.62
CA ILE A 436 15.54 -23.58 27.77
C ILE A 436 16.22 -24.94 27.66
N THR A 437 15.45 -25.98 27.35
CA THR A 437 15.99 -27.35 27.27
C THR A 437 16.92 -27.53 26.07
N GLU A 438 16.60 -26.96 24.90
CA GLU A 438 17.48 -26.96 23.74
C GLU A 438 18.80 -26.24 24.02
N GLU A 439 18.77 -25.10 24.70
CA GLU A 439 19.98 -24.38 25.10
C GLU A 439 20.85 -25.22 26.05
N LEU A 440 20.23 -25.86 27.04
CA LEU A 440 20.95 -26.68 28.03
C LEU A 440 21.59 -27.92 27.39
N ILE A 441 20.85 -28.65 26.56
CA ILE A 441 21.38 -29.83 25.84
C ILE A 441 22.44 -29.39 24.81
N GLY A 442 22.17 -28.30 24.09
CA GLY A 442 23.04 -27.73 23.05
C GLY A 442 24.44 -27.33 23.52
N ARG A 443 24.67 -27.17 24.83
CA ARG A 443 26.00 -26.91 25.40
C ARG A 443 26.98 -28.09 25.21
N LYS A 444 26.48 -29.32 25.09
CA LYS A 444 27.31 -30.55 25.05
C LYS A 444 26.90 -31.55 23.97
N HIS A 445 25.66 -31.51 23.50
CA HIS A 445 25.11 -32.49 22.55
C HIS A 445 24.24 -31.79 21.51
N THR A 446 24.03 -32.45 20.37
CA THR A 446 23.07 -31.98 19.37
C THR A 446 21.67 -32.44 19.74
N VAL A 447 20.67 -31.57 19.62
CA VAL A 447 19.29 -31.86 20.01
C VAL A 447 18.30 -31.51 18.91
N PHE A 448 17.29 -32.36 18.76
CA PHE A 448 16.15 -32.14 17.88
C PHE A 448 14.86 -32.29 18.67
N THR A 449 14.02 -31.26 18.64
CA THR A 449 12.80 -31.22 19.44
C THR A 449 11.57 -31.37 18.56
N THR A 450 10.56 -32.08 19.06
CA THR A 450 9.25 -32.16 18.43
C THR A 450 8.15 -32.42 19.46
N GLU A 451 6.93 -31.99 19.14
CA GLU A 451 5.75 -32.32 19.93
C GLU A 451 5.20 -33.68 19.49
N VAL A 452 4.96 -34.57 20.46
CA VAL A 452 4.41 -35.90 20.22
C VAL A 452 3.42 -36.25 21.33
N ASP A 453 2.17 -36.52 20.95
CA ASP A 453 1.09 -36.96 21.85
C ASP A 453 0.90 -36.04 23.08
N GLY A 454 1.02 -34.72 22.89
CA GLY A 454 0.87 -33.73 23.97
C GLY A 454 2.08 -33.62 24.91
N MET A 455 3.21 -34.23 24.54
CA MET A 455 4.50 -34.16 25.24
C MET A 455 5.58 -33.54 24.36
N ILE A 456 6.64 -33.03 24.96
CA ILE A 456 7.82 -32.54 24.23
C ILE A 456 8.88 -33.62 24.22
N ALA A 457 9.21 -34.12 23.04
CA ALA A 457 10.28 -35.10 22.85
C ALA A 457 11.55 -34.40 22.37
N PHE A 458 12.65 -34.60 23.10
CA PHE A 458 13.99 -34.15 22.73
C PHE A 458 14.80 -35.38 22.33
N LEU A 459 15.11 -35.48 21.04
CA LEU A 459 16.05 -36.45 20.50
C LEU A 459 17.47 -35.90 20.64
N VAL A 460 18.26 -36.50 21.53
CA VAL A 460 19.63 -36.08 21.82
C VAL A 460 20.60 -36.98 21.05
N ASN A 461 21.43 -36.39 20.21
CA ASN A 461 22.52 -37.06 19.53
C ASN A 461 23.83 -36.85 20.31
N ILE A 462 24.30 -37.94 20.92
CA ILE A 462 25.32 -37.91 21.97
C ILE A 462 26.72 -37.84 21.37
N GLN A 463 27.47 -36.80 21.73
CA GLN A 463 28.85 -36.62 21.28
C GLN A 463 29.88 -37.44 22.09
N ASN A 464 29.63 -37.68 23.38
CA ASN A 464 30.56 -38.35 24.30
C ASN A 464 30.54 -39.89 24.18
N ASP A 465 31.68 -40.55 24.35
CA ASP A 465 31.85 -42.01 24.23
C ASP A 465 31.59 -42.78 25.54
N ASP A 466 31.63 -42.08 26.68
CA ASP A 466 31.37 -42.66 28.00
C ASP A 466 29.87 -42.70 28.31
N GLU A 467 29.26 -43.88 28.20
CA GLU A 467 27.83 -44.11 28.42
C GLU A 467 27.38 -43.76 29.85
N VAL A 468 28.15 -44.16 30.87
CA VAL A 468 27.80 -43.95 32.29
C VAL A 468 27.81 -42.46 32.61
N ARG A 469 28.86 -41.76 32.15
CA ARG A 469 28.96 -40.32 32.32
C ARG A 469 27.88 -39.58 31.56
N THR A 470 27.59 -39.99 30.33
CA THR A 470 26.56 -39.34 29.51
C THR A 470 25.17 -39.49 30.15
N LYS A 471 24.84 -40.66 30.70
CA LYS A 471 23.58 -40.86 31.44
C LYS A 471 23.44 -39.88 32.61
N GLN A 472 24.50 -39.75 33.41
CA GLN A 472 24.52 -38.81 34.53
C GLN A 472 24.39 -37.36 34.04
N GLU A 473 25.06 -37.02 32.93
CA GLU A 473 24.97 -35.69 32.31
C GLU A 473 23.54 -35.38 31.82
N LEU A 474 22.81 -36.33 31.22
CA LEU A 474 21.41 -36.14 30.82
C LEU A 474 20.48 -35.93 32.02
N ILE A 475 20.72 -36.63 33.13
CA ILE A 475 19.97 -36.44 34.38
C ILE A 475 20.26 -35.04 34.96
N GLU A 476 21.51 -34.60 34.96
CA GLU A 476 21.90 -33.25 35.42
C GLU A 476 21.26 -32.16 34.56
N ILE A 477 21.25 -32.32 33.23
CA ILE A 477 20.59 -31.39 32.31
C ILE A 477 19.09 -31.34 32.57
N ALA A 478 18.44 -32.50 32.73
CA ALA A 478 17.02 -32.57 33.06
C ALA A 478 16.72 -31.90 34.40
N GLN A 479 17.57 -32.07 35.42
CA GLN A 479 17.44 -31.44 36.72
C GLN A 479 17.63 -29.92 36.66
N GLU A 480 18.60 -29.44 35.89
CA GLU A 480 18.83 -28.01 35.65
C GLU A 480 17.62 -27.39 34.92
N ALA A 481 17.13 -28.05 33.86
CA ALA A 481 15.94 -27.63 33.11
C ALA A 481 14.71 -27.54 34.02
N GLN A 482 14.43 -28.59 34.79
CA GLN A 482 13.31 -28.63 35.73
C GLN A 482 13.42 -27.54 36.79
N THR A 483 14.62 -27.32 37.36
CA THR A 483 14.84 -26.30 38.41
C THR A 483 14.64 -24.88 37.87
N ILE A 484 15.15 -24.58 36.67
CA ILE A 484 15.00 -23.27 36.04
C ILE A 484 13.53 -23.03 35.68
N ILE A 485 12.88 -24.02 35.06
CA ILE A 485 11.51 -23.90 34.55
C ILE A 485 10.51 -23.80 35.71
N GLN A 486 10.64 -24.65 36.73
CA GLN A 486 9.81 -24.57 37.93
C GLN A 486 10.08 -23.27 38.71
N GLY A 487 11.34 -22.90 38.91
CA GLY A 487 11.72 -21.77 39.76
C GLY A 487 11.43 -20.39 39.17
N LYS A 488 11.54 -20.23 37.84
CA LYS A 488 11.31 -18.94 37.17
C LYS A 488 9.93 -18.81 36.53
N PHE A 489 9.34 -19.93 36.12
CA PHE A 489 8.10 -19.92 35.34
C PHE A 489 6.96 -20.72 35.98
N TYR A 490 7.17 -21.34 37.15
CA TYR A 490 6.14 -22.09 37.88
C TYR A 490 5.47 -23.21 37.06
N ILE A 491 6.17 -23.76 36.05
CA ILE A 491 5.68 -24.87 35.22
C ILE A 491 6.21 -26.19 35.80
N GLN A 492 5.30 -27.06 36.20
CA GLN A 492 5.61 -28.42 36.64
C GLN A 492 5.97 -29.32 35.46
N LEU A 493 7.09 -30.03 35.57
CA LEU A 493 7.58 -30.93 34.53
C LEU A 493 7.89 -32.31 35.11
N THR A 494 7.32 -33.34 34.51
CA THR A 494 7.78 -34.73 34.70
C THR A 494 8.61 -35.12 33.48
N ILE A 495 9.76 -35.75 33.70
CA ILE A 495 10.75 -36.02 32.65
C ILE A 495 11.07 -37.51 32.64
N GLY A 496 10.80 -38.18 31.52
CA GLY A 496 11.27 -39.55 31.26
C GLY A 496 12.56 -39.51 30.45
N ILE A 497 13.56 -40.30 30.85
CA ILE A 497 14.86 -40.36 30.17
C ILE A 497 15.11 -41.79 29.73
N SER A 498 15.33 -42.00 28.43
CA SER A 498 15.64 -43.31 27.85
C SER A 498 17.05 -43.79 28.20
N ASP A 499 17.35 -45.04 27.84
CA ASP A 499 18.73 -45.49 27.72
C ASP A 499 19.41 -44.94 26.45
N ILE A 500 20.72 -45.15 26.32
CA ILE A 500 21.51 -44.74 25.16
C ILE A 500 21.50 -45.86 24.11
N HIS A 501 21.04 -45.51 22.90
CA HIS A 501 20.91 -46.45 21.79
C HIS A 501 21.98 -46.21 20.72
N PRO A 502 22.79 -47.22 20.33
CA PRO A 502 23.96 -47.04 19.45
C PRO A 502 23.66 -47.05 17.94
N LEU A 503 22.38 -46.96 17.53
CA LEU A 503 21.96 -46.94 16.13
C LEU A 503 20.72 -46.07 15.93
N LEU A 504 20.52 -45.58 14.70
CA LEU A 504 19.33 -44.82 14.31
C LEU A 504 18.03 -45.63 14.48
N THR A 505 18.10 -46.95 14.25
CA THR A 505 16.98 -47.88 14.48
C THR A 505 16.64 -48.07 15.96
N GLY A 506 17.50 -47.59 16.87
CA GLY A 506 17.25 -47.58 18.31
C GLY A 506 16.51 -46.34 18.81
N ILE A 507 16.32 -45.31 17.98
CA ILE A 507 15.53 -44.13 18.36
C ILE A 507 14.10 -44.49 18.80
N PRO A 508 13.37 -45.38 18.10
CA PRO A 508 12.04 -45.79 18.55
C PRO A 508 12.06 -46.51 19.89
N HIS A 509 13.06 -47.35 20.13
CA HIS A 509 13.24 -47.99 21.44
C HIS A 509 13.50 -46.95 22.53
N GLY A 510 14.35 -45.95 22.27
CA GLY A 510 14.55 -44.86 23.22
C GLY A 510 13.27 -44.06 23.51
N PHE A 511 12.44 -43.81 22.49
CA PHE A 511 11.14 -43.17 22.70
C PHE A 511 10.20 -44.01 23.56
N ASP A 512 10.07 -45.31 23.27
CA ASP A 512 9.24 -46.24 24.06
C ASP A 512 9.74 -46.34 25.51
N GLU A 513 11.05 -46.38 25.75
CA GLU A 513 11.66 -46.39 27.08
C GLU A 513 11.39 -45.10 27.87
N ALA A 514 11.52 -43.94 27.23
CA ALA A 514 11.21 -42.65 27.86
C ALA A 514 9.72 -42.51 28.17
N LEU A 515 8.85 -43.04 27.29
CA LEU A 515 7.41 -43.10 27.49
C LEU A 515 7.07 -44.02 28.68
N GLU A 516 7.62 -45.23 28.72
CA GLU A 516 7.44 -46.17 29.83
C GLU A 516 7.90 -45.57 31.17
N ALA A 517 9.03 -44.86 31.17
CA ALA A 517 9.52 -44.14 32.33
C ALA A 517 8.56 -43.01 32.77
N LEU A 518 7.94 -42.29 31.82
CA LEU A 518 6.92 -41.29 32.15
C LEU A 518 5.63 -41.90 32.70
N GLU A 519 5.21 -43.08 32.24
CA GLU A 519 4.01 -43.73 32.77
C GLU A 519 4.13 -44.08 34.27
N TYR A 520 5.37 -44.28 34.77
CA TYR A 520 5.65 -44.44 36.20
C TYR A 520 5.34 -43.20 37.06
N LYS A 521 5.10 -42.03 36.45
CA LYS A 521 4.53 -40.84 37.11
C LYS A 521 3.24 -41.18 37.87
N PHE A 522 2.44 -42.12 37.35
CA PHE A 522 1.21 -42.56 38.01
C PHE A 522 1.48 -43.07 39.43
N VAL A 523 2.60 -43.76 39.66
CA VAL A 523 2.97 -44.38 40.94
C VAL A 523 3.79 -43.43 41.82
N ILE A 524 4.75 -42.70 41.25
CA ILE A 524 5.72 -41.88 42.01
C ILE A 524 5.23 -40.43 42.20
N GLY A 525 4.25 -40.00 41.41
CA GLY A 525 3.68 -38.65 41.44
C GLY A 525 4.27 -37.70 40.37
N PRO A 526 3.65 -36.51 40.22
CA PRO A 526 4.08 -35.50 39.25
C PRO A 526 5.42 -34.83 39.63
N SER A 527 6.00 -34.10 38.68
CA SER A 527 7.22 -33.29 38.88
C SER A 527 8.50 -34.09 39.21
N GLN A 528 8.62 -35.31 38.67
CA GLN A 528 9.76 -36.19 38.90
C GLN A 528 10.60 -36.39 37.63
N ILE A 529 11.90 -36.69 37.84
CA ILE A 529 12.80 -37.14 36.78
C ILE A 529 12.94 -38.66 36.92
N ILE A 530 12.62 -39.38 35.86
CA ILE A 530 12.50 -40.83 35.86
C ILE A 530 13.43 -41.40 34.78
N PRO A 531 14.66 -41.79 35.15
CA PRO A 531 15.55 -42.52 34.24
C PRO A 531 15.05 -43.94 34.03
N PHE A 532 15.11 -44.44 32.79
CA PHE A 532 14.68 -45.79 32.44
C PHE A 532 15.42 -46.89 33.24
N ASP A 533 16.70 -46.69 33.55
CA ASP A 533 17.48 -47.64 34.37
C ASP A 533 16.90 -47.85 35.78
N ARG A 534 16.14 -46.88 36.32
CA ARG A 534 15.45 -46.99 37.62
C ARG A 534 14.25 -47.94 37.55
N ILE A 535 13.63 -48.09 36.38
CA ILE A 535 12.43 -48.93 36.19
C ILE A 535 12.74 -50.32 35.63
N LYS A 536 13.96 -50.58 35.10
CA LYS A 536 14.39 -51.89 34.56
C LYS A 536 14.34 -53.07 35.56
N ARG A 537 14.25 -52.82 36.86
CA ARG A 537 14.18 -53.87 37.90
C ARG A 537 12.97 -53.65 38.81
N PRO A 538 11.74 -53.77 38.28
CA PRO A 538 10.58 -53.63 39.12
C PRO A 538 10.47 -54.82 40.08
N LYS A 539 9.96 -54.56 41.29
CA LYS A 539 9.54 -55.61 42.21
C LYS A 539 8.32 -56.30 41.58
N ASN A 540 8.47 -57.56 41.17
CA ASN A 540 7.42 -58.33 40.48
C ASN A 540 6.47 -59.06 41.44
N GLU A 541 6.67 -58.94 42.75
CA GLU A 541 5.87 -59.60 43.77
C GLU A 541 4.95 -58.60 44.44
N LEU A 542 3.63 -58.84 44.35
CA LEU A 542 2.61 -58.10 45.05
C LEU A 542 2.36 -58.73 46.43
N TYR A 543 2.50 -57.94 47.49
CA TYR A 543 2.16 -58.37 48.85
C TYR A 543 0.67 -58.12 49.12
N TYR A 544 -0.15 -59.17 48.97
CA TYR A 544 -1.58 -59.15 49.31
C TYR A 544 -2.03 -60.51 49.85
N PRO A 545 -1.63 -60.88 51.09
CA PRO A 545 -1.94 -62.19 51.65
C PRO A 545 -3.43 -62.33 52.03
N LEU A 546 -3.97 -63.54 51.90
CA LEU A 546 -5.37 -63.86 52.21
C LEU A 546 -5.80 -63.48 53.63
N ASP A 547 -4.88 -63.52 54.60
CA ASP A 547 -5.18 -63.15 55.98
C ASP A 547 -5.46 -61.65 56.11
N MET A 548 -4.77 -60.80 55.34
CA MET A 548 -5.02 -59.36 55.31
C MET A 548 -6.33 -59.03 54.59
N GLU A 549 -6.60 -59.71 53.47
CA GLU A 549 -7.89 -59.61 52.76
C GLU A 549 -9.06 -59.93 53.71
N ARG A 550 -8.94 -61.02 54.49
CA ARG A 550 -9.95 -61.43 55.47
C ARG A 550 -10.13 -60.43 56.61
N GLN A 551 -9.04 -59.87 57.13
CA GLN A 551 -9.09 -58.84 58.17
C GLN A 551 -9.81 -57.58 57.66
N LEU A 552 -9.46 -57.11 56.47
CA LEU A 552 -10.12 -55.97 55.83
C LEU A 552 -11.63 -56.22 55.64
N ILE A 553 -12.03 -57.37 55.11
CA ILE A 553 -13.44 -57.76 54.97
C ILE A 553 -14.17 -57.73 56.33
N ASN A 554 -13.52 -58.24 57.39
CA ASN A 554 -14.11 -58.26 58.72
C ASN A 554 -14.33 -56.86 59.28
N HIS A 555 -13.34 -55.97 59.20
CA HIS A 555 -13.46 -54.58 59.66
C HIS A 555 -14.58 -53.82 58.93
N ILE A 556 -14.71 -54.04 57.61
CA ILE A 556 -15.80 -53.47 56.81
C ILE A 556 -17.16 -54.00 57.28
N ARG A 557 -17.29 -55.31 57.49
CA ARG A 557 -18.55 -55.94 57.97
C ARG A 557 -18.89 -55.57 59.41
N THR A 558 -17.91 -55.21 60.23
CA THR A 558 -18.14 -54.72 61.59
C THR A 558 -18.50 -53.24 61.63
N GLY A 559 -18.24 -52.47 60.56
CA GLY A 559 -18.44 -51.01 60.50
C GLY A 559 -17.29 -50.23 61.14
N GLN A 560 -16.12 -50.87 61.27
CA GLN A 560 -14.91 -50.34 61.89
C GLN A 560 -14.07 -49.60 60.85
N TYR A 561 -14.40 -48.32 60.62
CA TYR A 561 -13.74 -47.51 59.59
C TYR A 561 -12.24 -47.30 59.86
N GLU A 562 -11.86 -46.94 61.09
CA GLU A 562 -10.46 -46.64 61.43
C GLU A 562 -9.57 -47.87 61.23
N GLU A 563 -9.99 -49.03 61.72
CA GLU A 563 -9.24 -50.28 61.57
C GLU A 563 -9.19 -50.76 60.11
N ALA A 564 -10.26 -50.54 59.34
CA ALA A 564 -10.26 -50.83 57.91
C ALA A 564 -9.31 -49.91 57.12
N MET A 565 -9.27 -48.62 57.48
CA MET A 565 -8.40 -47.62 56.87
C MET A 565 -6.91 -47.94 57.16
N GLU A 566 -6.58 -48.28 58.41
CA GLU A 566 -5.22 -48.71 58.79
C GLU A 566 -4.78 -49.95 57.99
N ALA A 567 -5.64 -50.95 57.83
CA ALA A 567 -5.33 -52.16 57.05
C ALA A 567 -5.06 -51.84 55.56
N VAL A 568 -5.84 -50.93 54.95
CA VAL A 568 -5.59 -50.48 53.57
C VAL A 568 -4.27 -49.71 53.47
N SER A 569 -4.00 -48.80 54.40
CA SER A 569 -2.76 -48.01 54.43
C SER A 569 -1.53 -48.91 54.59
N GLU A 570 -1.56 -49.91 55.48
CA GLU A 570 -0.48 -50.88 55.66
C GLU A 570 -0.18 -51.67 54.37
N LEU A 571 -1.22 -52.11 53.66
CA LEU A 571 -1.08 -52.81 52.37
C LEU A 571 -0.47 -51.91 51.29
N ILE A 572 -0.86 -50.63 51.23
CA ILE A 572 -0.31 -49.67 50.27
C ILE A 572 1.17 -49.39 50.58
N VAL A 573 1.49 -49.04 51.81
CA VAL A 573 2.87 -48.69 52.23
C VAL A 573 3.83 -49.86 51.99
N THR A 574 3.43 -51.09 52.35
CA THR A 574 4.27 -52.29 52.20
C THR A 574 4.63 -52.59 50.74
N ASN A 575 3.77 -52.23 49.79
CA ASN A 575 4.00 -52.44 48.36
C ASN A 575 4.72 -51.27 47.67
N VAL A 576 4.53 -50.04 48.15
CA VAL A 576 4.99 -48.82 47.46
C VAL A 576 6.28 -48.22 48.05
N SER A 577 6.62 -48.51 49.31
CA SER A 577 7.71 -47.85 50.07
C SER A 577 9.07 -47.83 49.38
N ASP A 578 9.41 -48.87 48.62
CA ASP A 578 10.73 -49.02 48.01
C ASP A 578 10.83 -48.35 46.62
N GLY A 579 9.74 -47.76 46.11
CA GLY A 579 9.72 -47.02 44.84
C GLY A 579 9.99 -47.86 43.59
N THR A 580 9.84 -49.19 43.68
CA THR A 580 10.14 -50.16 42.62
C THR A 580 8.91 -50.94 42.14
N LEU A 581 7.72 -50.66 42.68
CA LEU A 581 6.48 -51.30 42.24
C LEU A 581 6.21 -50.95 40.77
N SER A 582 5.96 -51.96 39.93
CA SER A 582 5.62 -51.69 38.54
C SER A 582 4.25 -51.04 38.41
N LEU A 583 4.07 -50.26 37.34
CA LEU A 583 2.77 -49.64 37.04
C LEU A 583 1.65 -50.67 36.97
N GLN A 584 1.92 -51.83 36.36
CA GLN A 584 0.95 -52.91 36.22
C GLN A 584 0.57 -53.50 37.59
N LEU A 585 1.55 -53.69 38.48
CA LEU A 585 1.29 -54.20 39.83
C LEU A 585 0.65 -53.16 40.75
N GLY A 586 0.97 -51.87 40.58
CA GLY A 586 0.27 -50.78 41.24
C GLY A 586 -1.21 -50.75 40.86
N LYS A 587 -1.54 -50.83 39.57
CA LYS A 587 -2.94 -50.94 39.11
C LYS A 587 -3.62 -52.21 39.64
N LEU A 588 -2.91 -53.34 39.64
CA LEU A 588 -3.44 -54.60 40.17
C LEU A 588 -3.77 -54.49 41.67
N LEU A 589 -2.88 -53.90 42.48
CA LEU A 589 -3.11 -53.68 43.91
C LEU A 589 -4.41 -52.90 44.16
N MET A 590 -4.64 -51.83 43.39
CA MET A 590 -5.85 -51.02 43.54
C MET A 590 -7.10 -51.81 43.17
N PHE A 591 -7.07 -52.59 42.08
CA PHE A 591 -8.19 -53.46 41.72
C PHE A 591 -8.46 -54.54 42.77
N GLU A 592 -7.43 -55.12 43.38
CA GLU A 592 -7.59 -56.09 44.48
C GLU A 592 -8.20 -55.45 45.73
N LEU A 593 -7.77 -54.24 46.11
CA LEU A 593 -8.35 -53.49 47.23
C LEU A 593 -9.84 -53.17 46.99
N ILE A 594 -10.17 -52.61 45.82
CA ILE A 594 -11.56 -52.31 45.45
C ILE A 594 -12.38 -53.60 45.39
N GLY A 595 -11.86 -54.64 44.76
CA GLY A 595 -12.50 -55.95 44.68
C GLY A 595 -12.81 -56.51 46.06
N THR A 596 -11.89 -56.37 47.02
CA THR A 596 -12.07 -56.82 48.40
C THR A 596 -13.14 -56.03 49.13
N ILE A 597 -13.18 -54.71 48.95
CA ILE A 597 -14.26 -53.87 49.50
C ILE A 597 -15.62 -54.26 48.90
N LEU A 598 -15.68 -54.51 47.59
CA LEU A 598 -16.90 -54.96 46.91
C LEU A 598 -17.37 -56.36 47.39
N LYS A 599 -16.44 -57.31 47.58
CA LYS A 599 -16.73 -58.64 48.17
C LYS A 599 -17.28 -58.52 49.59
N ALA A 600 -16.77 -57.56 50.38
CA ALA A 600 -17.21 -57.36 51.76
C ALA A 600 -18.69 -56.94 51.86
N ILE A 601 -19.18 -56.17 50.88
CA ILE A 601 -20.54 -55.62 50.85
C ILE A 601 -21.57 -56.43 50.06
N GLU A 602 -21.15 -57.39 49.24
CA GLU A 602 -22.03 -58.21 48.40
C GLU A 602 -23.15 -58.91 49.20
N HIS A 603 -22.86 -59.35 50.42
CA HIS A 603 -23.81 -60.05 51.28
C HIS A 603 -24.71 -59.11 52.11
N LEU A 604 -24.44 -57.80 52.10
CA LEU A 604 -25.23 -56.77 52.81
C LEU A 604 -26.36 -56.19 51.92
N ASP A 605 -26.39 -56.57 50.64
CA ASP A 605 -27.22 -56.00 49.57
C ASP A 605 -28.58 -56.72 49.42
N GLN A 606 -29.28 -56.99 50.52
CA GLN A 606 -30.63 -57.59 50.51
C GLN A 606 -31.76 -56.54 50.50
N GLY A 607 -31.55 -55.37 49.90
CA GLY A 607 -32.55 -54.30 49.77
C GLY A 607 -32.38 -53.47 48.49
N PRO A 608 -33.35 -52.61 48.12
CA PRO A 608 -33.32 -51.91 46.85
C PRO A 608 -32.23 -50.83 46.82
N ASN A 609 -31.22 -51.00 45.96
CA ASN A 609 -30.43 -49.95 45.29
C ASN A 609 -29.64 -48.88 46.08
N GLU A 610 -29.60 -48.85 47.43
CA GLU A 610 -28.95 -47.75 48.17
C GLU A 610 -27.42 -47.67 47.94
N LEU A 611 -26.68 -48.79 47.97
CA LEU A 611 -25.25 -48.79 47.62
C LEU A 611 -24.97 -48.89 46.12
N ALA A 612 -25.98 -49.19 45.30
CA ALA A 612 -25.77 -49.37 43.87
C ALA A 612 -25.30 -48.06 43.22
N VAL A 613 -25.84 -46.91 43.64
CA VAL A 613 -25.44 -45.59 43.14
C VAL A 613 -23.99 -45.29 43.51
N GLU A 614 -23.60 -45.52 44.77
CA GLU A 614 -22.23 -45.31 45.26
C GLU A 614 -21.22 -46.25 44.57
N LYS A 615 -21.59 -47.51 44.31
CA LYS A 615 -20.76 -48.45 43.52
C LYS A 615 -20.52 -47.92 42.09
N HIS A 616 -21.56 -47.42 41.42
CA HIS A 616 -21.42 -46.85 40.07
C HIS A 616 -20.62 -45.54 40.09
N ALA A 617 -20.80 -44.71 41.13
CA ALA A 617 -20.04 -43.47 41.30
C ALA A 617 -18.55 -43.75 41.48
N LEU A 618 -18.19 -44.70 42.35
CA LEU A 618 -16.81 -45.15 42.54
C LEU A 618 -16.20 -45.63 41.23
N ILE A 619 -16.85 -46.57 40.52
CA ILE A 619 -16.33 -47.09 39.25
C ILE A 619 -16.07 -45.96 38.26
N LYS A 620 -17.01 -44.99 38.17
CA LYS A 620 -16.85 -43.83 37.30
C LYS A 620 -15.67 -42.94 37.73
N GLN A 621 -15.52 -42.65 39.01
CA GLN A 621 -14.42 -41.83 39.54
C GLN A 621 -13.07 -42.50 39.33
N LEU A 622 -12.98 -43.80 39.60
CA LEU A 622 -11.76 -44.60 39.38
C LEU A 622 -11.30 -44.60 37.92
N THR A 623 -12.21 -44.60 36.95
CA THR A 623 -11.85 -44.50 35.53
C THR A 623 -11.32 -43.11 35.12
N GLN A 624 -11.45 -42.11 35.99
CA GLN A 624 -11.04 -40.73 35.74
C GLN A 624 -9.79 -40.33 36.52
N CYS A 625 -9.34 -41.14 37.47
CA CYS A 625 -8.12 -40.87 38.24
C CYS A 625 -6.87 -40.99 37.36
N GLU A 626 -5.97 -40.02 37.48
CA GLU A 626 -4.72 -39.96 36.71
C GLU A 626 -3.47 -40.27 37.57
N SER A 627 -3.66 -40.51 38.87
CA SER A 627 -2.58 -40.83 39.80
C SER A 627 -2.97 -41.88 40.84
N PHE A 628 -1.97 -42.58 41.36
CA PHE A 628 -2.14 -43.57 42.43
C PHE A 628 -2.76 -42.95 43.70
N VAL A 629 -2.37 -41.71 44.01
CA VAL A 629 -2.86 -40.95 45.18
C VAL A 629 -4.36 -40.65 45.07
N GLU A 630 -4.83 -40.26 43.88
CA GLU A 630 -6.27 -40.01 43.67
C GLU A 630 -7.11 -41.28 43.86
N ILE A 631 -6.61 -42.42 43.40
CA ILE A 631 -7.31 -43.70 43.58
C ILE A 631 -7.32 -44.08 45.06
N GLU A 632 -6.21 -43.89 45.78
CA GLU A 632 -6.15 -44.12 47.22
C GLU A 632 -7.20 -43.28 47.98
N ASP A 633 -7.30 -41.98 47.66
CA ASP A 633 -8.31 -41.09 48.24
C ASP A 633 -9.76 -41.56 47.96
N GLU A 634 -10.05 -41.99 46.74
CA GLU A 634 -11.36 -42.53 46.38
C GLU A 634 -11.66 -43.86 47.10
N ILE A 635 -10.65 -44.71 47.30
CA ILE A 635 -10.78 -45.92 48.12
C ILE A 635 -11.16 -45.56 49.56
N TYR A 636 -10.48 -44.59 50.19
CA TYR A 636 -10.80 -44.18 51.56
C TYR A 636 -12.21 -43.58 51.68
N LYS A 637 -12.62 -42.72 50.74
CA LYS A 637 -13.98 -42.16 50.70
C LYS A 637 -15.03 -43.25 50.62
N PHE A 638 -14.84 -44.20 49.70
CA PHE A 638 -15.79 -45.29 49.53
C PHE A 638 -15.81 -46.24 50.73
N LEU A 639 -14.64 -46.55 51.30
CA LEU A 639 -14.51 -47.33 52.51
C LEU A 639 -15.31 -46.70 53.67
N LYS A 640 -15.25 -45.37 53.81
CA LYS A 640 -16.03 -44.62 54.79
C LYS A 640 -17.54 -44.74 54.57
N THR A 641 -17.99 -44.48 53.35
CA THR A 641 -19.42 -44.60 52.96
C THR A 641 -19.96 -45.99 53.27
N VAL A 642 -19.19 -47.03 52.96
CA VAL A 642 -19.55 -48.41 53.25
C VAL A 642 -19.66 -48.67 54.76
N CYS A 643 -18.64 -48.31 55.54
CA CYS A 643 -18.64 -48.53 56.99
C CYS A 643 -19.78 -47.78 57.70
N ASP A 644 -20.06 -46.54 57.30
CA ASP A 644 -21.18 -45.74 57.83
C ASP A 644 -22.55 -46.36 57.48
N TYR A 645 -22.69 -46.93 56.28
CA TYR A 645 -23.89 -47.67 55.90
C TYR A 645 -24.06 -48.94 56.75
N VAL A 646 -22.99 -49.71 56.97
CA VAL A 646 -23.04 -50.91 57.81
C VAL A 646 -23.43 -50.56 59.25
N ASP A 647 -22.87 -49.49 59.82
CA ASP A 647 -23.17 -49.06 61.19
C ASP A 647 -24.62 -48.55 61.33
N SER A 648 -25.12 -47.78 60.36
CA SER A 648 -26.50 -47.27 60.36
C SER A 648 -27.55 -48.38 60.18
N LYS A 649 -27.31 -49.36 59.30
CA LYS A 649 -28.19 -50.54 59.15
C LYS A 649 -28.24 -51.40 60.41
N LYS A 650 -27.13 -51.58 61.13
CA LYS A 650 -27.12 -52.33 62.40
C LYS A 650 -28.01 -51.67 63.46
N LYS A 651 -27.97 -50.35 63.58
CA LYS A 651 -28.78 -49.59 64.53
C LYS A 651 -30.28 -49.64 64.18
N SER A 652 -30.62 -49.50 62.91
CA SER A 652 -31.99 -49.59 62.38
C SER A 652 -32.59 -51.00 62.55
N HIS A 653 -31.85 -52.04 62.15
CA HIS A 653 -32.31 -53.43 62.21
C HIS A 653 -32.58 -53.89 63.66
N ASN A 654 -31.68 -53.56 64.61
CA ASN A 654 -31.89 -53.91 66.02
C ASN A 654 -33.10 -53.20 66.64
N THR A 655 -33.40 -51.97 66.23
CA THR A 655 -34.56 -51.23 66.73
C THR A 655 -35.87 -51.79 66.18
N ASN A 656 -35.91 -52.09 64.88
CA ASN A 656 -37.10 -52.67 64.23
C ASN A 656 -37.38 -54.10 64.71
N LEU A 657 -36.34 -54.94 64.84
CA LEU A 657 -36.46 -56.30 65.38
C LEU A 657 -36.94 -56.29 66.84
N LYS A 658 -36.51 -55.31 67.64
CA LYS A 658 -36.99 -55.15 69.03
C LYS A 658 -38.50 -54.93 69.07
N ASP A 659 -38.99 -53.93 68.33
CA ASP A 659 -40.41 -53.57 68.37
C ASP A 659 -41.29 -54.72 67.84
N GLN A 660 -40.85 -55.40 66.78
CA GLN A 660 -41.57 -56.56 66.23
C GLN A 660 -41.60 -57.75 67.21
N VAL A 661 -40.47 -58.09 67.83
CA VAL A 661 -40.38 -59.24 68.74
C VAL A 661 -41.19 -58.98 70.02
N LEU A 662 -41.10 -57.79 70.61
CA LEU A 662 -41.85 -57.46 71.84
C LEU A 662 -43.36 -57.34 71.57
N SER A 663 -43.76 -56.68 70.48
CA SER A 663 -45.19 -56.58 70.11
C SER A 663 -45.78 -57.96 69.82
N TYR A 664 -45.06 -58.82 69.11
CA TYR A 664 -45.52 -60.18 68.84
C TYR A 664 -45.70 -61.00 70.13
N ILE A 665 -44.78 -60.85 71.09
CA ILE A 665 -44.92 -61.49 72.40
C ILE A 665 -46.19 -60.98 73.11
N ASP A 666 -46.42 -59.67 73.14
CA ASP A 666 -47.56 -59.05 73.81
C ASP A 666 -48.91 -59.44 73.16
N GLU A 667 -48.98 -59.54 71.83
CA GLU A 667 -50.17 -59.97 71.10
C GLU A 667 -50.49 -61.46 71.30
N HIS A 668 -49.48 -62.29 71.56
CA HIS A 668 -49.62 -63.74 71.65
C HIS A 668 -49.48 -64.26 73.09
N LEU A 669 -49.66 -63.40 74.11
CA LEU A 669 -49.57 -63.81 75.52
C LEU A 669 -50.55 -64.94 75.88
N ALA A 670 -51.72 -64.99 75.25
CA ALA A 670 -52.72 -66.03 75.45
C ALA A 670 -52.34 -67.40 74.84
N ASP A 671 -51.34 -67.46 73.95
CA ASP A 671 -50.89 -68.70 73.31
C ASP A 671 -50.05 -69.54 74.29
N MET A 672 -50.49 -70.77 74.57
CA MET A 672 -49.78 -71.68 75.48
C MET A 672 -48.44 -72.17 74.92
N ASP A 673 -48.24 -72.12 73.60
CA ASP A 673 -47.04 -72.61 72.90
C ASP A 673 -46.01 -71.50 72.63
N LEU A 674 -46.25 -70.27 73.13
CA LEU A 674 -45.31 -69.16 73.02
C LEU A 674 -43.98 -69.51 73.72
N SER A 675 -42.91 -69.68 72.93
CA SER A 675 -41.60 -70.12 73.36
C SER A 675 -40.50 -69.45 72.53
N LEU A 676 -39.26 -69.50 73.02
CA LEU A 676 -38.11 -69.05 72.22
C LEU A 676 -37.99 -69.82 70.90
N THR A 677 -38.42 -71.09 70.87
CA THR A 677 -38.43 -71.91 69.66
C THR A 677 -39.47 -71.42 68.67
N SER A 678 -40.69 -71.10 69.10
CA SER A 678 -41.72 -70.56 68.19
C SER A 678 -41.37 -69.17 67.68
N LEU A 679 -40.76 -68.32 68.51
CA LEU A 679 -40.21 -67.04 68.06
C LEU A 679 -39.04 -67.22 67.09
N SER A 680 -38.15 -68.20 67.32
CA SER A 680 -37.01 -68.45 66.45
C SER A 680 -37.44 -68.84 65.04
N LEU A 681 -38.53 -69.61 64.92
CA LEU A 681 -39.12 -69.98 63.64
C LEU A 681 -39.83 -68.79 62.98
N LYS A 682 -40.51 -67.96 63.78
CA LYS A 682 -41.27 -66.80 63.26
C LYS A 682 -40.38 -65.69 62.70
N PHE A 683 -39.29 -65.40 63.41
CA PHE A 683 -38.38 -64.31 63.07
C PHE A 683 -37.12 -64.78 62.33
N GLU A 684 -37.01 -66.08 62.01
CA GLU A 684 -35.85 -66.69 61.34
C GLU A 684 -34.51 -66.44 62.05
N VAL A 685 -34.55 -66.33 63.39
CA VAL A 685 -33.40 -66.00 64.24
C VAL A 685 -33.19 -67.11 65.25
N ASN A 686 -31.95 -67.54 65.48
CA ASN A 686 -31.69 -68.66 66.39
C ASN A 686 -32.09 -68.34 67.86
N ALA A 687 -32.59 -69.35 68.58
CA ALA A 687 -33.09 -69.20 69.94
C ALA A 687 -32.06 -68.65 70.97
N PRO A 688 -30.75 -69.01 70.92
CA PRO A 688 -29.74 -68.42 71.81
C PRO A 688 -29.58 -66.91 71.62
N TYR A 689 -29.53 -66.44 70.36
CA TYR A 689 -29.47 -65.02 70.04
C TYR A 689 -30.74 -64.31 70.52
N LEU A 690 -31.91 -64.88 70.26
CA LEU A 690 -33.18 -64.27 70.63
C LEU A 690 -33.33 -64.12 72.16
N SER A 691 -32.86 -65.11 72.93
CA SER A 691 -32.81 -65.06 74.40
C SER A 691 -31.92 -63.91 74.90
N ARG A 692 -30.73 -63.77 74.32
CA ARG A 692 -29.81 -62.68 74.65
C ARG A 692 -30.36 -61.31 74.24
N PHE A 693 -30.93 -61.24 73.04
CA PHE A 693 -31.54 -60.04 72.48
C PHE A 693 -32.70 -59.54 73.34
N ILE A 694 -33.64 -60.40 73.72
CA ILE A 694 -34.77 -60.03 74.59
C ILE A 694 -34.25 -59.55 75.96
N LYS A 695 -33.22 -60.20 76.52
CA LYS A 695 -32.61 -59.79 77.79
C LYS A 695 -31.90 -58.43 77.70
N GLU A 696 -31.16 -58.18 76.63
CA GLU A 696 -30.49 -56.90 76.39
C GLU A 696 -31.49 -55.76 76.16
N GLN A 697 -32.62 -56.04 75.48
CA GLN A 697 -33.61 -55.01 75.13
C GLN A 697 -34.67 -54.75 76.20
N SER A 698 -35.09 -55.77 76.97
CA SER A 698 -36.11 -55.66 78.02
C SER A 698 -35.55 -55.56 79.44
N GLY A 699 -34.27 -55.92 79.63
CA GLY A 699 -33.63 -56.07 80.95
C GLY A 699 -33.97 -57.38 81.67
N GLU A 700 -34.90 -58.19 81.15
CA GLU A 700 -35.45 -59.39 81.79
C GLU A 700 -35.29 -60.63 80.89
N THR A 701 -35.30 -61.84 81.46
CA THR A 701 -35.29 -63.06 80.62
C THR A 701 -36.61 -63.22 79.88
N PHE A 702 -36.62 -63.88 78.72
CA PHE A 702 -37.86 -64.15 77.95
C PHE A 702 -38.98 -64.74 78.82
N ILE A 703 -38.65 -65.71 79.67
CA ILE A 703 -39.63 -66.36 80.56
C ILE A 703 -40.17 -65.37 81.60
N ASP A 704 -39.32 -64.54 82.19
CA ASP A 704 -39.78 -63.57 83.19
C ASP A 704 -40.63 -62.47 82.53
N TYR A 705 -40.23 -62.00 81.35
CA TYR A 705 -40.96 -60.99 80.57
C TYR A 705 -42.38 -61.46 80.23
N VAL A 706 -42.52 -62.64 79.62
CA VAL A 706 -43.84 -63.23 79.26
C VAL A 706 -44.71 -63.44 80.49
N ASN A 707 -44.15 -64.00 81.58
CA ASN A 707 -44.94 -64.26 82.79
C ASN A 707 -45.43 -62.97 83.44
N LYS A 708 -44.59 -61.93 83.47
CA LYS A 708 -44.95 -60.62 84.02
C LYS A 708 -46.11 -60.01 83.23
N GLN A 709 -46.05 -60.05 81.90
CA GLN A 709 -47.13 -59.55 81.05
C GLN A 709 -48.43 -60.37 81.17
N ARG A 710 -48.33 -61.70 81.25
CA ARG A 710 -49.50 -62.57 81.52
C ARG A 710 -50.14 -62.28 82.87
N VAL A 711 -49.36 -61.97 83.90
CA VAL A 711 -49.89 -61.58 85.21
C VAL A 711 -50.60 -60.23 85.13
N GLN A 712 -50.06 -59.25 84.39
CA GLN A 712 -50.76 -57.97 84.18
C GLN A 712 -52.08 -58.16 83.44
N LEU A 713 -52.10 -58.94 82.36
CA LEU A 713 -53.31 -59.29 81.63
C LEU A 713 -54.32 -60.01 82.54
N ALA A 714 -53.84 -60.90 83.42
CA ALA A 714 -54.70 -61.61 84.36
C ALA A 714 -55.33 -60.67 85.41
N LYS A 715 -54.58 -59.68 85.90
CA LYS A 715 -55.11 -58.64 86.81
C LYS A 715 -56.22 -57.85 86.13
N GLN A 716 -56.01 -57.46 84.88
CA GLN A 716 -56.99 -56.76 84.08
C GLN A 716 -58.28 -57.58 83.92
N LEU A 717 -58.17 -58.85 83.52
CA LEU A 717 -59.32 -59.75 83.39
C LEU A 717 -60.06 -59.97 84.71
N MET A 718 -59.36 -60.05 85.85
CA MET A 718 -59.98 -60.21 87.17
C MET A 718 -60.78 -58.99 87.61
N THR A 719 -60.43 -57.79 87.14
CA THR A 719 -61.18 -56.55 87.41
C THR A 719 -62.31 -56.31 86.42
N GLU A 720 -62.18 -56.77 85.17
CA GLU A 720 -63.11 -56.45 84.09
C GLU A 720 -64.17 -57.54 83.85
N THR A 721 -63.95 -58.77 84.34
CA THR A 721 -64.81 -59.92 84.02
C THR A 721 -65.19 -60.74 85.26
N ASP A 722 -66.28 -61.49 85.14
CA ASP A 722 -66.73 -62.43 86.16
C ASP A 722 -66.13 -63.84 86.03
N ASP A 723 -65.23 -64.06 85.08
CA ASP A 723 -64.59 -65.34 84.75
C ASP A 723 -63.96 -66.03 85.96
N THR A 724 -64.07 -67.35 86.09
CA THR A 724 -63.42 -68.06 87.21
C THR A 724 -61.88 -67.98 87.10
N ILE A 725 -61.15 -68.19 88.20
CA ILE A 725 -59.67 -68.22 88.16
C ILE A 725 -59.16 -69.28 87.16
N THR A 726 -59.91 -70.37 86.98
CA THR A 726 -59.63 -71.41 85.99
C THR A 726 -59.80 -70.90 84.56
N ASP A 727 -60.83 -70.10 84.29
CA ASP A 727 -61.06 -69.49 82.96
C ASP A 727 -59.99 -68.43 82.64
N ILE A 728 -59.63 -67.59 83.61
CA ILE A 728 -58.58 -66.57 83.47
C ILE A 728 -57.22 -67.24 83.22
N THR A 729 -56.94 -68.37 83.88
CA THR A 729 -55.72 -69.16 83.64
C THR A 729 -55.56 -69.49 82.16
N GLN A 730 -56.64 -69.94 81.52
CA GLN A 730 -56.61 -70.30 80.09
C GLN A 730 -56.50 -69.07 79.20
N LYS A 731 -57.23 -67.98 79.51
CA LYS A 731 -57.21 -66.73 78.73
C LYS A 731 -55.86 -66.02 78.71
N VAL A 732 -55.03 -66.24 79.73
CA VAL A 732 -53.69 -65.64 79.82
C VAL A 732 -52.57 -66.62 79.47
N GLY A 733 -52.90 -67.75 78.83
CA GLY A 733 -51.92 -68.65 78.21
C GLY A 733 -51.19 -69.61 79.16
N PHE A 734 -51.75 -69.91 80.34
CA PHE A 734 -51.24 -70.98 81.21
C PHE A 734 -52.03 -72.29 81.00
N SER A 735 -51.30 -73.40 80.91
CA SER A 735 -51.89 -74.74 80.76
C SER A 735 -52.50 -75.32 82.05
N ASN A 736 -52.12 -74.79 83.22
CA ASN A 736 -52.60 -75.27 84.52
C ASN A 736 -52.72 -74.14 85.55
N SER A 737 -53.85 -74.07 86.25
CA SER A 737 -54.13 -73.08 87.29
C SER A 737 -53.13 -73.12 88.45
N ASN A 738 -52.57 -74.29 88.79
CA ASN A 738 -51.55 -74.38 89.84
C ASN A 738 -50.26 -73.62 89.46
N THR A 739 -49.86 -73.69 88.18
CA THR A 739 -48.70 -72.97 87.66
C THR A 739 -48.97 -71.47 87.65
N PHE A 740 -50.16 -71.07 87.18
CA PHE A 740 -50.58 -69.67 87.17
C PHE A 740 -50.62 -69.07 88.59
N ILE A 741 -51.23 -69.75 89.56
CA ILE A 741 -51.30 -69.27 90.96
C ILE A 741 -49.90 -69.07 91.53
N ARG A 742 -48.96 -69.99 91.29
CA ARG A 742 -47.58 -69.86 91.75
C ARG A 742 -46.86 -68.67 91.09
N VAL A 743 -47.04 -68.48 89.79
CA VAL A 743 -46.45 -67.37 89.04
C VAL A 743 -47.04 -66.04 89.49
N PHE A 744 -48.36 -65.92 89.58
CA PHE A 744 -49.05 -64.73 90.06
C PHE A 744 -48.62 -64.36 91.47
N LYS A 745 -48.56 -65.33 92.40
CA LYS A 745 -48.08 -65.11 93.78
C LYS A 745 -46.61 -64.69 93.82
N ARG A 746 -45.77 -65.17 92.89
CA ARG A 746 -44.36 -64.76 92.80
C ARG A 746 -44.22 -63.27 92.44
N TYR A 747 -45.08 -62.75 91.56
CA TYR A 747 -45.01 -61.35 91.11
C TYR A 747 -45.81 -60.38 91.99
N GLU A 748 -46.97 -60.79 92.50
CA GLU A 748 -47.89 -59.92 93.25
C GLU A 748 -47.89 -60.17 94.77
N GLY A 749 -47.24 -61.25 95.24
CA GLY A 749 -47.16 -61.61 96.66
C GLY A 749 -48.38 -62.36 97.23
N ILE A 750 -49.56 -62.21 96.60
CA ILE A 750 -50.82 -62.85 96.99
C ILE A 750 -51.35 -63.79 95.90
N THR A 751 -52.30 -64.68 96.23
CA THR A 751 -52.90 -65.57 95.23
C THR A 751 -53.93 -64.83 94.35
N PRO A 752 -54.17 -65.27 93.09
CA PRO A 752 -55.22 -64.72 92.22
C PRO A 752 -56.60 -64.59 92.90
N GLY A 753 -56.97 -65.59 93.70
CA GLY A 753 -58.25 -65.59 94.43
C GLY A 753 -58.31 -64.57 95.56
N GLN A 754 -57.18 -64.28 96.22
CA GLN A 754 -57.07 -63.19 97.21
C GLN A 754 -57.13 -61.83 96.54
N PHE A 755 -56.38 -61.66 95.43
CA PHE A 755 -56.39 -60.44 94.64
C PHE A 755 -57.80 -60.04 94.19
N ARG A 756 -58.60 -61.01 93.71
CA ARG A 756 -59.99 -60.76 93.29
C ARG A 756 -60.95 -60.41 94.44
N LYS A 757 -60.67 -60.87 95.66
CA LYS A 757 -61.47 -60.55 96.86
C LYS A 757 -61.10 -59.20 97.49
N GLY A 758 -60.03 -58.56 97.01
CA GLY A 758 -59.49 -57.33 97.59
C GLY A 758 -58.77 -57.53 98.93
N GLU A 759 -58.21 -58.73 99.16
CA GLU A 759 -57.44 -59.09 100.37
C GLU A 759 -55.96 -58.71 100.31
#